data_AF-A0A970EVE0-F1
#
_entry.id   AF-A0A970EVE0-F1
#
_cell.length_a   1.000
_cell.length_b   1.000
_cell.length_c   1.000
_cell.angle_alpha   90.00
_cell.angle_beta   90.00
_cell.angle_gamma   90.00
#
_symmetry.space_group_name_H-M   'P 1'
#
loop_
_entity.id
_entity.type
_entity.pdbx_description
1 polymer ?
#
loop_
_entity_poly.entity_id
_entity_poly.type
_entity_poly.pdbx_seq_one_letter_code
_entity_poly.pdbx_strand_id
1 'polypeptide(L)'
;MKQKRLYYQSKITRSKQTAAVVLCFLLAAMFVFLTSCGNKGIDNVNVNTSDSSGTADNVTETNGIDPDADRVDGIAIYSAEDLAKIGVDDDYPLDGDYVLVADIDLSGIQWKPIGGTGAASGAYTGAGVFSGSFDGRGHVISGLTIDATSPSSHSNWGLFGTLGGRNARFECSVKNIVFKNVSITVNAKGSISVGTLAGQANGCVYIDGITLLSGSVSVLNAGGGDILGAGALIGQFRTNDIGNSNITVRNIFSNIDVYGEPSGNAIYVGGFAGRIRAGNLGELSNIVVVGSATSSSGAGFAIAGGDSSANSTKRIYYLSSSGVSGLYGRAVTSDMLTSGNITMGEAWHVEAGMYPIPTSAYKSKGFSILDFVAPVYASGEDADHVKSDIKLTTEVGSNKITWKSSDETVVKISGNKATVTRPELGYKDVILTASAANGDTREYKVRVLSGVTGRFTNTSAKVGDTLTVTGYPDGTVFTWTITSSLTGQKRRVSNDTSGKYTLKKEDTECFITVSAEGYDDISIYVSSLPVIYIDSSASYSSVNKAKYTEATMRIQGNGAYENEKYDGKIYIKLRGNSTAGLPKRPFNIKLDKRTNLFDMGEGKRWCLLANYLDRSNLRNQLAFDLANAIGLPELNSVWCVLIYNGEYRGLYQLTEKITIDPERVNITDWEEIAEDIARAIGREKLLSNKEIASIEEKLQQDLSWVTTGVWNGYKISDYIDTSGFDIKGGYLLELDEYYDELSKFTTSHGVPMMIKEPEFVFSNDAMFNYIKNYIQSMEDAIYSPDGYNSSGVYYADYIDMDSFIGFWYLNVVLKNVETFYKSCYMYLDKGGVLTFGPVWDYDWSSGNTVNMGWLSTAYDNWRSSESQDREYWYRALYDDPYFMLRLYDAYKKYRSKLDDMIASIDTYRKHLSAAANADNRLWGYWRSADDEVSSLKSWLKNRASWLDKQLSSPEKFIESIGVYAKSGDINITSVNVRNGRVTVKATATASVNSVAFRFNGSYIVTAEVDRGVATVTVNISDIPNDGASAYCVEALGRNLSDEYIVYKKPSWEGASPMYVSDYKYFND
;
A
#
# COMPACT_ATOMS: atom_id res chain seq x y z
N MET A 1 18.91 11.63 36.31
CA MET A 1 17.61 11.97 35.66
C MET A 1 17.12 13.42 35.84
N LYS A 2 17.44 14.15 36.93
CA LYS A 2 17.03 15.57 37.07
C LYS A 2 17.77 16.57 36.15
N GLN A 3 18.96 16.25 35.64
CA GLN A 3 19.70 17.13 34.70
C GLN A 3 19.30 16.97 33.22
N LYS A 4 18.76 15.82 32.78
CA LYS A 4 18.20 15.68 31.40
C LYS A 4 16.82 16.37 31.24
N ARG A 5 16.11 16.66 32.34
CA ARG A 5 14.83 17.39 32.33
C ARG A 5 15.01 18.90 32.11
N LEU A 6 16.15 19.46 32.51
CA LEU A 6 16.51 20.88 32.32
C LEU A 6 16.96 21.19 30.88
N TYR A 7 17.52 20.22 30.16
CA TYR A 7 17.92 20.40 28.76
C TYR A 7 16.72 20.41 27.78
N TYR A 8 15.64 19.68 28.06
CA TYR A 8 14.42 19.67 27.24
C TYR A 8 13.44 20.81 27.57
N GLN A 9 13.46 21.35 28.79
CA GLN A 9 12.64 22.52 29.13
C GLN A 9 13.15 23.82 28.49
N SER A 10 14.46 23.98 28.26
CA SER A 10 15.00 25.21 27.66
C SER A 10 14.66 25.40 26.18
N LYS A 11 14.42 24.31 25.42
CA LYS A 11 13.96 24.38 24.01
C LYS A 11 12.47 24.68 23.86
N ILE A 12 11.63 24.35 24.85
CA ILE A 12 10.18 24.60 24.81
C ILE A 12 9.85 26.05 25.26
N THR A 13 10.64 26.63 26.15
CA THR A 13 10.42 28.02 26.60
C THR A 13 10.83 29.07 25.55
N ARG A 14 11.78 28.74 24.65
CA ARG A 14 12.17 29.62 23.54
C ARG A 14 11.13 29.70 22.40
N SER A 15 10.27 28.69 22.18
CA SER A 15 9.21 28.80 21.16
C SER A 15 7.95 29.50 21.66
N LYS A 16 7.68 29.46 22.98
CA LYS A 16 6.51 30.12 23.59
C LYS A 16 6.71 31.61 23.86
N GLN A 17 7.94 32.08 24.12
CA GLN A 17 8.19 33.52 24.32
C GLN A 17 8.16 34.32 23.01
N THR A 18 8.49 33.74 21.85
CA THR A 18 8.37 34.42 20.56
C THR A 18 6.91 34.56 20.10
N ALA A 19 6.06 33.58 20.43
CA ALA A 19 4.63 33.63 20.10
C ALA A 19 3.82 34.60 20.99
N ALA A 20 4.19 34.74 22.28
CA ALA A 20 3.51 35.66 23.19
C ALA A 20 3.87 37.14 22.93
N VAL A 21 5.09 37.44 22.49
CA VAL A 21 5.51 38.82 22.18
C VAL A 21 4.86 39.32 20.89
N VAL A 22 4.65 38.47 19.87
CA VAL A 22 3.94 38.87 18.64
C VAL A 22 2.44 39.09 18.89
N LEU A 23 1.82 38.33 19.80
CA LEU A 23 0.40 38.48 20.13
C LEU A 23 0.14 39.75 20.98
N CYS A 24 1.06 40.14 21.87
CA CYS A 24 0.96 41.38 22.64
C CYS A 24 1.21 42.65 21.81
N PHE A 25 2.01 42.58 20.74
CA PHE A 25 2.18 43.73 19.81
C PHE A 25 0.98 43.92 18.87
N LEU A 26 0.24 42.85 18.53
CA LEU A 26 -0.97 42.93 17.70
C LEU A 26 -2.20 43.43 18.49
N LEU A 27 -2.30 43.13 19.79
CA LEU A 27 -3.41 43.60 20.64
C LEU A 27 -3.26 45.05 21.11
N ALA A 28 -2.03 45.57 21.21
CA ALA A 28 -1.78 46.98 21.56
C ALA A 28 -2.06 47.96 20.40
N ALA A 29 -2.07 47.50 19.15
CA ALA A 29 -2.40 48.32 17.98
C ALA A 29 -3.92 48.47 17.75
N MET A 30 -4.75 47.56 18.27
CA MET A 30 -6.22 47.63 18.15
C MET A 30 -6.90 48.53 19.18
N PHE A 31 -6.20 48.96 20.25
CA PHE A 31 -6.80 49.73 21.34
C PHE A 31 -6.54 51.26 21.29
N VAL A 32 -5.78 51.74 20.29
CA VAL A 32 -5.47 53.17 20.12
C VAL A 32 -6.37 53.87 19.07
N PHE A 33 -7.22 53.14 18.36
CA PHE A 33 -8.09 53.72 17.30
C PHE A 33 -9.57 53.88 17.66
N LEU A 34 -9.96 53.64 18.93
CA LEU A 34 -11.35 53.70 19.38
C LEU A 34 -11.51 54.50 20.68
N THR A 35 -11.00 55.73 20.72
CA THR A 35 -11.54 56.81 21.56
C THR A 35 -11.03 58.18 21.08
N SER A 36 -11.74 58.81 20.16
CA SER A 36 -11.93 60.27 20.18
C SER A 36 -13.28 60.64 19.56
N CYS A 37 -14.16 61.16 20.42
CA CYS A 37 -15.27 62.10 20.16
C CYS A 37 -16.30 61.69 19.09
N GLY A 38 -17.58 61.46 19.39
CA GLY A 38 -18.44 62.23 20.30
C GLY A 38 -19.59 62.85 19.50
N ASN A 39 -20.81 62.38 19.76
CA ASN A 39 -22.13 62.86 19.32
C ASN A 39 -22.25 64.28 18.78
N LYS A 40 -23.08 64.45 17.73
CA LYS A 40 -24.23 65.38 17.69
C LYS A 40 -25.13 65.05 16.49
N GLY A 41 -26.44 65.00 16.74
CA GLY A 41 -27.45 64.63 15.75
C GLY A 41 -28.12 65.80 15.04
N ILE A 42 -29.10 65.39 14.24
CA ILE A 42 -30.26 66.11 13.68
C ILE A 42 -29.93 67.18 12.62
N ASP A 43 -30.39 66.95 11.39
CA ASP A 43 -31.39 67.83 10.78
C ASP A 43 -32.17 67.17 9.63
N ASN A 44 -33.49 67.36 9.71
CA ASN A 44 -34.48 67.06 8.69
C ASN A 44 -34.30 68.01 7.50
N VAL A 45 -34.38 67.50 6.27
CA VAL A 45 -34.93 68.27 5.15
C VAL A 45 -35.92 67.40 4.39
N ASN A 46 -37.15 67.91 4.37
CA ASN A 46 -38.34 67.41 3.71
C ASN A 46 -38.54 68.28 2.47
N VAL A 47 -38.63 67.73 1.25
CA VAL A 47 -39.26 68.43 0.10
C VAL A 47 -39.94 67.43 -0.84
N ASN A 48 -41.27 67.47 -0.75
CA ASN A 48 -42.33 67.39 -1.77
C ASN A 48 -42.46 66.21 -2.74
N THR A 49 -43.57 65.51 -2.50
CA THR A 49 -44.52 64.96 -3.46
C THR A 49 -45.08 65.97 -4.47
N SER A 50 -45.31 65.53 -5.72
CA SER A 50 -46.51 65.90 -6.50
C SER A 50 -46.79 64.91 -7.65
N ASP A 51 -47.88 64.14 -7.49
CA ASP A 51 -48.92 63.77 -8.47
C ASP A 51 -48.62 63.78 -9.98
N SER A 52 -48.95 62.69 -10.68
CA SER A 52 -50.34 62.41 -11.12
C SER A 52 -50.42 61.24 -12.11
N SER A 53 -51.40 60.37 -11.86
CA SER A 53 -52.22 59.59 -12.80
C SER A 53 -51.66 59.21 -14.19
N GLY A 54 -51.49 57.90 -14.42
CA GLY A 54 -51.37 57.31 -15.74
C GLY A 54 -51.71 55.82 -15.68
N THR A 55 -52.81 55.47 -16.32
CA THR A 55 -53.40 54.16 -16.59
C THR A 55 -52.44 52.97 -16.73
N ALA A 56 -52.90 51.82 -16.24
CA ALA A 56 -52.39 50.50 -16.58
C ALA A 56 -52.31 50.33 -18.10
N ASP A 57 -51.09 50.17 -18.61
CA ASP A 57 -50.85 49.53 -19.90
C ASP A 57 -50.24 48.15 -19.63
N ASN A 58 -51.00 47.14 -20.03
CA ASN A 58 -50.55 45.76 -20.18
C ASN A 58 -49.34 45.75 -21.12
N VAL A 59 -48.14 45.60 -20.57
CA VAL A 59 -47.03 44.99 -21.29
C VAL A 59 -46.90 43.57 -20.77
N THR A 60 -47.37 42.63 -21.58
CA THR A 60 -47.06 41.20 -21.50
C THR A 60 -45.57 41.02 -21.24
N GLU A 61 -45.19 40.43 -20.09
CA GLU A 61 -43.84 39.95 -19.85
C GLU A 61 -43.49 38.92 -20.93
N THR A 62 -42.67 39.32 -21.90
CA THR A 62 -42.22 38.47 -23.00
C THR A 62 -41.11 37.53 -22.52
N ASN A 63 -41.44 36.23 -22.43
CA ASN A 63 -40.60 35.09 -22.84
C ASN A 63 -39.11 35.04 -22.45
N GLY A 64 -38.71 35.37 -21.22
CA GLY A 64 -37.35 35.04 -20.73
C GLY A 64 -36.18 35.70 -21.48
N ILE A 65 -36.47 36.66 -22.36
CA ILE A 65 -35.48 37.45 -23.12
C ILE A 65 -35.02 38.63 -22.25
N ASP A 66 -33.74 38.95 -22.31
CA ASP A 66 -33.10 40.07 -21.62
C ASP A 66 -33.76 41.39 -22.05
N PRO A 67 -34.18 42.27 -21.10
CA PRO A 67 -34.80 43.55 -21.42
C PRO A 67 -33.96 44.47 -22.32
N ASP A 68 -32.64 44.29 -22.34
CA ASP A 68 -31.70 45.06 -23.15
C ASP A 68 -31.23 44.30 -24.41
N ALA A 69 -31.96 43.25 -24.84
CA ALA A 69 -31.59 42.42 -25.98
C ALA A 69 -31.33 43.21 -27.28
N ASP A 70 -32.12 44.25 -27.56
CA ASP A 70 -32.01 45.06 -28.79
C ASP A 70 -30.89 46.12 -28.73
N ARG A 71 -30.15 46.19 -27.61
CA ARG A 71 -29.13 47.22 -27.34
C ARG A 71 -27.72 46.64 -27.17
N VAL A 72 -27.53 45.38 -27.54
CA VAL A 72 -26.23 44.72 -27.39
C VAL A 72 -25.28 45.11 -28.53
N ASP A 73 -24.02 45.37 -28.18
CA ASP A 73 -22.94 45.49 -29.16
C ASP A 73 -22.51 44.08 -29.60
N GLY A 74 -23.07 43.61 -30.73
CA GLY A 74 -22.79 42.28 -31.30
C GLY A 74 -24.03 41.63 -31.92
N ILE A 75 -23.89 40.37 -32.35
CA ILE A 75 -24.96 39.53 -32.87
C ILE A 75 -25.68 38.88 -31.67
N ALA A 76 -26.93 39.26 -31.44
CA ALA A 76 -27.77 38.73 -30.38
C ALA A 76 -28.21 37.28 -30.68
N ILE A 77 -28.13 36.41 -29.67
CA ILE A 77 -28.57 35.02 -29.72
C ILE A 77 -29.78 34.84 -28.80
N TYR A 78 -30.95 34.61 -29.39
CA TYR A 78 -32.22 34.48 -28.67
C TYR A 78 -32.61 33.01 -28.42
N SER A 79 -32.07 32.08 -29.21
CA SER A 79 -32.57 30.71 -29.27
C SER A 79 -31.47 29.70 -29.61
N ALA A 80 -31.78 28.41 -29.40
CA ALA A 80 -30.93 27.30 -29.84
C ALA A 80 -30.70 27.30 -31.35
N GLU A 81 -31.68 27.77 -32.13
CA GLU A 81 -31.59 27.85 -33.59
C GLU A 81 -30.62 28.95 -34.02
N ASP A 82 -30.64 30.13 -33.38
CA ASP A 82 -29.66 31.19 -33.64
C ASP A 82 -28.24 30.75 -33.26
N LEU A 83 -28.09 30.06 -32.14
CA LEU A 83 -26.80 29.54 -31.69
C LEU A 83 -26.22 28.55 -32.71
N ALA A 84 -27.07 27.74 -33.35
CA ALA A 84 -26.66 26.75 -34.35
C ALA A 84 -26.29 27.37 -35.72
N LYS A 85 -26.65 28.64 -35.99
CA LYS A 85 -26.29 29.35 -37.23
C LYS A 85 -24.80 29.74 -37.29
N ILE A 86 -24.13 29.83 -36.15
CA ILE A 86 -22.74 30.29 -36.08
C ILE A 86 -21.81 29.39 -36.90
N GLY A 87 -21.21 29.97 -37.95
CA GLY A 87 -20.34 29.31 -38.91
C GLY A 87 -21.05 28.50 -40.00
N VAL A 88 -22.38 28.59 -40.07
CA VAL A 88 -23.23 27.95 -41.10
C VAL A 88 -23.95 29.00 -41.95
N ASP A 89 -24.43 30.06 -41.30
CA ASP A 89 -25.09 31.20 -41.94
C ASP A 89 -24.08 32.33 -42.16
N ASP A 90 -24.15 33.00 -43.32
CA ASP A 90 -23.24 34.10 -43.69
C ASP A 90 -23.37 35.30 -42.74
N ASP A 91 -24.56 35.51 -42.15
CA ASP A 91 -24.80 36.56 -41.16
C ASP A 91 -24.28 36.19 -39.75
N TYR A 92 -23.85 34.95 -39.55
CA TYR A 92 -23.30 34.43 -38.29
C TYR A 92 -21.89 33.85 -38.52
N PRO A 93 -20.89 34.67 -38.84
CA PRO A 93 -19.53 34.20 -39.15
C PRO A 93 -18.75 33.69 -37.93
N LEU A 94 -17.79 32.78 -38.13
CA LEU A 94 -16.96 32.21 -37.05
C LEU A 94 -16.03 33.21 -36.34
N ASP A 95 -15.86 34.41 -36.88
CA ASP A 95 -15.09 35.51 -36.32
C ASP A 95 -15.95 36.70 -35.85
N GLY A 96 -17.28 36.51 -35.75
CA GLY A 96 -18.22 37.51 -35.25
C GLY A 96 -18.21 37.69 -33.72
N ASP A 97 -18.83 38.78 -33.26
CA ASP A 97 -19.02 39.09 -31.84
C ASP A 97 -20.45 38.73 -31.43
N TYR A 98 -20.62 37.79 -30.49
CA TYR A 98 -21.90 37.20 -30.11
C TYR A 98 -22.26 37.48 -28.66
N VAL A 99 -23.55 37.71 -28.43
CA VAL A 99 -24.08 38.01 -27.10
C VAL A 99 -25.34 37.18 -26.86
N LEU A 100 -25.36 36.38 -25.80
CA LEU A 100 -26.61 35.73 -25.37
C LEU A 100 -27.54 36.79 -24.76
N VAL A 101 -28.79 36.75 -25.18
CA VAL A 101 -29.86 37.61 -24.66
C VAL A 101 -31.03 36.80 -24.09
N ALA A 102 -30.87 35.48 -23.97
CA ALA A 102 -31.83 34.57 -23.36
C ALA A 102 -31.10 33.30 -22.89
N ASP A 103 -31.71 32.59 -21.95
CA ASP A 103 -31.28 31.23 -21.62
C ASP A 103 -31.60 30.29 -22.79
N ILE A 104 -30.70 29.36 -23.09
CA ILE A 104 -30.77 28.44 -24.22
C ILE A 104 -30.98 27.02 -23.71
N ASP A 105 -32.08 26.39 -24.10
CA ASP A 105 -32.32 24.96 -23.87
C ASP A 105 -31.98 24.16 -25.14
N LEU A 106 -31.01 23.25 -25.01
CA LEU A 106 -30.57 22.32 -26.05
C LEU A 106 -31.12 20.90 -25.81
N SER A 107 -32.02 20.71 -24.84
CA SER A 107 -32.60 19.41 -24.55
C SER A 107 -33.33 18.84 -25.77
N GLY A 108 -33.12 17.55 -26.03
CA GLY A 108 -33.64 16.88 -27.23
C GLY A 108 -32.91 17.21 -28.54
N ILE A 109 -31.96 18.14 -28.54
CA ILE A 109 -31.14 18.48 -29.71
C ILE A 109 -29.81 17.71 -29.65
N GLN A 110 -29.52 16.91 -30.68
CA GLN A 110 -28.18 16.35 -30.87
C GLN A 110 -27.25 17.43 -31.41
N TRP A 111 -26.44 18.00 -30.53
CA TRP A 111 -25.64 19.18 -30.83
C TRP A 111 -24.52 18.89 -31.81
N LYS A 112 -24.36 19.79 -32.78
CA LYS A 112 -23.21 19.82 -33.68
C LYS A 112 -22.30 20.97 -33.25
N PRO A 113 -21.01 20.72 -32.96
CA PRO A 113 -20.12 21.78 -32.49
C PRO A 113 -20.05 22.97 -33.46
N ILE A 114 -20.03 24.18 -32.92
CA ILE A 114 -19.81 25.42 -33.70
C ILE A 114 -18.44 25.33 -34.37
N GLY A 115 -18.39 25.59 -35.68
CA GLY A 115 -17.21 25.38 -36.51
C GLY A 115 -16.98 23.92 -36.96
N GLY A 116 -17.87 22.99 -36.56
CA GLY A 116 -17.73 21.57 -36.84
C GLY A 116 -16.59 20.91 -36.03
N THR A 117 -16.33 19.64 -36.31
CA THR A 117 -15.40 18.82 -35.50
C THR A 117 -14.03 18.64 -36.14
N GLY A 118 -13.88 18.98 -37.42
CA GLY A 118 -12.76 18.57 -38.27
C GLY A 118 -11.57 19.54 -38.34
N ALA A 119 -11.55 20.60 -37.52
CA ALA A 119 -10.40 21.50 -37.47
C ALA A 119 -9.10 20.73 -37.14
N ALA A 120 -8.02 21.02 -37.85
CA ALA A 120 -6.76 20.32 -37.69
C ALA A 120 -6.20 20.46 -36.26
N SER A 121 -5.42 19.46 -35.82
CA SER A 121 -4.77 19.52 -34.50
C SER A 121 -3.83 20.72 -34.43
N GLY A 122 -4.01 21.59 -33.44
CA GLY A 122 -3.25 22.82 -33.34
C GLY A 122 -3.65 23.89 -34.36
N ALA A 123 -4.85 23.84 -34.93
CA ALA A 123 -5.43 24.97 -35.63
C ALA A 123 -5.76 26.10 -34.63
N TYR A 124 -5.45 27.34 -35.00
CA TYR A 124 -5.81 28.56 -34.26
C TYR A 124 -6.45 29.63 -35.17
N THR A 125 -6.59 29.33 -36.45
CA THR A 125 -7.33 30.11 -37.46
C THR A 125 -7.79 29.21 -38.59
N GLY A 126 -8.65 29.72 -39.47
CA GLY A 126 -9.05 29.05 -40.70
C GLY A 126 -10.35 28.28 -40.56
N ALA A 127 -10.62 27.38 -41.51
CA ALA A 127 -11.88 26.67 -41.58
C ALA A 127 -12.17 25.87 -40.29
N GLY A 128 -13.36 26.11 -39.72
CA GLY A 128 -13.84 25.41 -38.53
C GLY A 128 -13.24 25.86 -37.20
N VAL A 129 -12.52 26.98 -37.17
CA VAL A 129 -12.02 27.60 -35.94
C VAL A 129 -12.87 28.82 -35.60
N PHE A 130 -13.46 28.84 -34.42
CA PHE A 130 -14.10 30.03 -33.88
C PHE A 130 -13.03 30.99 -33.35
N SER A 131 -13.01 32.21 -33.88
CA SER A 131 -12.01 33.24 -33.56
C SER A 131 -12.59 34.59 -33.14
N GLY A 132 -13.91 34.66 -32.97
CA GLY A 132 -14.62 35.86 -32.53
C GLY A 132 -14.76 35.98 -31.01
N SER A 133 -15.73 36.78 -30.57
CA SER A 133 -16.09 36.91 -29.15
C SER A 133 -17.47 36.32 -28.85
N PHE A 134 -17.64 35.74 -27.66
CA PHE A 134 -18.90 35.17 -27.21
C PHE A 134 -19.13 35.50 -25.73
N ASP A 135 -20.09 36.38 -25.44
CA ASP A 135 -20.49 36.76 -24.08
C ASP A 135 -21.83 36.16 -23.71
N GLY A 136 -21.82 35.23 -22.76
CA GLY A 136 -23.04 34.63 -22.23
C GLY A 136 -23.82 35.53 -21.28
N ARG A 137 -23.24 36.64 -20.78
CA ARG A 137 -23.87 37.56 -19.81
C ARG A 137 -24.47 36.90 -18.55
N GLY A 138 -24.05 35.67 -18.23
CA GLY A 138 -24.57 34.87 -17.13
C GLY A 138 -25.77 34.00 -17.50
N HIS A 139 -26.21 33.99 -18.76
CA HIS A 139 -27.29 33.11 -19.24
C HIS A 139 -26.90 31.64 -19.17
N VAL A 140 -27.93 30.80 -19.05
CA VAL A 140 -27.79 29.34 -18.97
C VAL A 140 -27.88 28.72 -20.36
N ILE A 141 -26.93 27.86 -20.70
CA ILE A 141 -27.06 26.87 -21.76
C ILE A 141 -27.31 25.51 -21.09
N SER A 142 -28.51 24.98 -21.26
CA SER A 142 -28.93 23.73 -20.64
C SER A 142 -29.10 22.61 -21.66
N GLY A 143 -28.95 21.35 -21.23
CA GLY A 143 -29.29 20.19 -22.05
C GLY A 143 -28.33 19.90 -23.21
N LEU A 144 -27.12 20.48 -23.20
CA LEU A 144 -26.10 20.22 -24.24
C LEU A 144 -25.82 18.72 -24.35
N THR A 145 -26.34 18.12 -25.43
CA THR A 145 -26.26 16.69 -25.67
C THR A 145 -25.44 16.40 -26.93
N ILE A 146 -24.38 15.61 -26.79
CA ILE A 146 -23.59 15.09 -27.91
C ILE A 146 -23.47 13.59 -27.72
N ASP A 147 -24.00 12.80 -28.65
CA ASP A 147 -23.76 11.35 -28.72
C ASP A 147 -23.11 10.98 -30.06
N ALA A 148 -21.79 10.84 -30.05
CA ALA A 148 -20.99 10.57 -31.25
C ALA A 148 -20.52 9.10 -31.28
N THR A 149 -21.29 8.26 -31.97
CA THR A 149 -21.04 6.80 -32.03
C THR A 149 -20.00 6.37 -33.07
N SER A 150 -19.69 7.22 -34.06
CA SER A 150 -18.70 6.94 -35.12
C SER A 150 -17.98 8.22 -35.59
N PRO A 151 -17.24 8.90 -34.71
CA PRO A 151 -16.50 10.10 -35.07
C PRO A 151 -15.37 9.81 -36.06
N SER A 152 -14.93 10.84 -36.80
CA SER A 152 -13.72 10.78 -37.63
C SER A 152 -12.48 10.50 -36.78
N SER A 153 -11.44 9.96 -37.42
CA SER A 153 -10.17 9.61 -36.76
C SER A 153 -9.41 10.81 -36.17
N HIS A 154 -9.80 12.05 -36.52
CA HIS A 154 -9.39 13.25 -35.82
C HIS A 154 -10.59 14.18 -35.68
N SER A 155 -11.00 14.47 -34.44
CA SER A 155 -12.11 15.39 -34.20
C SER A 155 -12.10 16.03 -32.82
N ASN A 156 -12.65 17.25 -32.75
CA ASN A 156 -12.77 18.06 -31.54
C ASN A 156 -14.25 18.30 -31.23
N TRP A 157 -14.67 18.03 -29.98
CA TRP A 157 -16.07 18.01 -29.57
C TRP A 157 -16.33 18.90 -28.35
N GLY A 158 -17.44 19.64 -28.38
CA GLY A 158 -17.94 20.53 -27.33
C GLY A 158 -19.04 21.43 -27.87
N LEU A 159 -19.41 22.49 -27.14
CA LEU A 159 -20.25 23.55 -27.69
C LEU A 159 -19.60 24.11 -28.97
N PHE A 160 -18.30 24.39 -28.89
CA PHE A 160 -17.42 24.70 -30.01
C PHE A 160 -16.54 23.50 -30.37
N GLY A 161 -16.19 23.35 -31.65
CA GLY A 161 -15.19 22.38 -32.05
C GLY A 161 -13.79 22.84 -31.62
N THR A 162 -13.37 24.01 -32.09
CA THR A 162 -12.05 24.59 -31.81
C THR A 162 -12.14 26.09 -31.62
N LEU A 163 -11.53 26.56 -30.53
CA LEU A 163 -11.31 27.99 -30.25
C LEU A 163 -9.89 28.37 -30.68
N GLY A 164 -9.74 29.52 -31.35
CA GLY A 164 -8.42 30.01 -31.67
C GLY A 164 -8.32 31.46 -32.10
N GLY A 165 -7.24 32.13 -31.67
CA GLY A 165 -6.93 33.51 -32.02
C GLY A 165 -5.50 33.69 -32.51
N ARG A 166 -5.26 34.69 -33.36
CA ARG A 166 -3.94 34.93 -34.00
C ARG A 166 -2.94 35.59 -33.06
N ASN A 167 -3.42 36.55 -32.28
CA ASN A 167 -2.63 37.41 -31.39
C ASN A 167 -3.60 38.26 -30.55
N ALA A 168 -3.07 39.07 -29.62
CA ALA A 168 -3.88 39.90 -28.73
C ALA A 168 -4.84 40.88 -29.43
N ARG A 169 -4.64 41.22 -30.72
CA ARG A 169 -5.57 42.05 -31.50
C ARG A 169 -6.72 41.25 -32.11
N PHE A 170 -6.49 39.97 -32.38
CA PHE A 170 -7.46 39.02 -32.93
C PHE A 170 -7.56 37.82 -31.99
N GLU A 171 -7.90 38.12 -30.74
CA GLU A 171 -8.06 37.16 -29.65
C GLU A 171 -9.45 36.53 -29.72
N CYS A 172 -9.52 35.21 -29.51
CA CYS A 172 -10.80 34.54 -29.31
C CYS A 172 -11.21 34.68 -27.84
N SER A 173 -12.40 35.23 -27.56
CA SER A 173 -12.85 35.51 -26.19
C SER A 173 -14.19 34.83 -25.90
N VAL A 174 -14.26 34.02 -24.86
CA VAL A 174 -15.51 33.35 -24.44
C VAL A 174 -15.73 33.55 -22.95
N LYS A 175 -16.86 34.17 -22.57
CA LYS A 175 -17.08 34.58 -21.19
C LYS A 175 -18.51 34.42 -20.69
N ASN A 176 -18.66 34.33 -19.36
CA ASN A 176 -19.93 34.43 -18.63
C ASN A 176 -21.03 33.44 -19.05
N ILE A 177 -20.70 32.17 -19.25
CA ILE A 177 -21.68 31.13 -19.62
C ILE A 177 -21.90 30.20 -18.43
N VAL A 178 -23.16 29.86 -18.17
CA VAL A 178 -23.54 28.82 -17.21
C VAL A 178 -24.03 27.59 -17.97
N PHE A 179 -23.41 26.44 -17.76
CA PHE A 179 -23.84 25.16 -18.34
C PHE A 179 -24.57 24.30 -17.32
N LYS A 180 -25.69 23.70 -17.72
CA LYS A 180 -26.49 22.79 -16.89
C LYS A 180 -26.92 21.55 -17.67
N ASN A 181 -27.02 20.40 -17.01
CA ASN A 181 -27.45 19.14 -17.62
C ASN A 181 -26.64 18.78 -18.89
N VAL A 182 -25.31 18.88 -18.83
CA VAL A 182 -24.42 18.50 -19.94
C VAL A 182 -24.37 16.98 -20.08
N SER A 183 -24.50 16.47 -21.29
CA SER A 183 -24.39 15.03 -21.58
C SER A 183 -23.60 14.82 -22.87
N ILE A 184 -22.29 14.65 -22.75
CA ILE A 184 -21.40 14.44 -23.90
C ILE A 184 -20.83 13.02 -23.83
N THR A 185 -21.11 12.20 -24.84
CA THR A 185 -20.52 10.88 -25.04
C THR A 185 -19.91 10.79 -26.43
N VAL A 186 -18.63 10.45 -26.52
CA VAL A 186 -17.91 10.29 -27.78
C VAL A 186 -17.18 8.95 -27.83
N ASN A 187 -17.52 8.10 -28.80
CA ASN A 187 -16.89 6.80 -29.01
C ASN A 187 -15.66 6.95 -29.92
N ALA A 188 -14.49 7.11 -29.32
CA ALA A 188 -13.24 7.34 -30.02
C ALA A 188 -12.88 6.23 -31.02
N LYS A 189 -12.54 6.67 -32.25
CA LYS A 189 -11.99 5.85 -33.35
C LYS A 189 -10.61 6.35 -33.83
N GLY A 190 -10.01 7.30 -33.09
CA GLY A 190 -8.73 7.95 -33.43
C GLY A 190 -8.39 9.05 -32.41
N SER A 191 -7.66 10.07 -32.85
CA SER A 191 -7.21 11.24 -32.06
C SER A 191 -8.36 12.20 -31.72
N ILE A 192 -9.04 11.98 -30.59
CA ILE A 192 -10.22 12.75 -30.16
C ILE A 192 -9.89 13.69 -29.00
N SER A 193 -10.40 14.93 -29.05
CA SER A 193 -10.43 15.84 -27.89
C SER A 193 -11.85 16.28 -27.57
N VAL A 194 -12.25 16.22 -26.30
CA VAL A 194 -13.64 16.50 -25.86
C VAL A 194 -13.65 17.38 -24.62
N GLY A 195 -14.43 18.46 -24.65
CA GLY A 195 -14.80 19.23 -23.47
C GLY A 195 -16.14 19.92 -23.61
N THR A 196 -16.74 20.37 -22.50
CA THR A 196 -18.06 21.02 -22.54
C THR A 196 -18.04 22.28 -23.40
N LEU A 197 -17.05 23.16 -23.17
CA LEU A 197 -16.93 24.40 -23.92
C LEU A 197 -16.35 24.13 -25.31
N ALA A 198 -15.21 23.45 -25.39
CA ALA A 198 -14.61 23.10 -26.67
C ALA A 198 -13.72 21.85 -26.61
N GLY A 199 -13.56 21.19 -27.76
CA GLY A 199 -12.61 20.09 -27.89
C GLY A 199 -11.16 20.57 -27.85
N GLN A 200 -10.85 21.67 -28.53
CA GLN A 200 -9.50 22.25 -28.59
C GLN A 200 -9.51 23.77 -28.39
N ALA A 201 -8.50 24.30 -27.69
CA ALA A 201 -8.19 25.73 -27.63
C ALA A 201 -6.69 25.98 -27.89
N ASN A 202 -6.37 27.00 -28.71
CA ASN A 202 -5.01 27.28 -29.19
C ASN A 202 -4.81 28.75 -29.62
N GLY A 203 -3.56 29.23 -29.60
CA GLY A 203 -3.20 30.58 -30.05
C GLY A 203 -3.41 31.61 -28.95
N CYS A 204 -4.16 32.68 -29.25
CA CYS A 204 -4.55 33.72 -28.30
C CYS A 204 -6.03 33.53 -27.91
N VAL A 205 -6.29 33.00 -26.72
CA VAL A 205 -7.65 32.66 -26.25
C VAL A 205 -7.86 33.15 -24.82
N TYR A 206 -8.95 33.86 -24.60
CA TYR A 206 -9.39 34.35 -23.29
C TYR A 206 -10.69 33.65 -22.88
N ILE A 207 -10.66 32.91 -21.77
CA ILE A 207 -11.84 32.22 -21.21
C ILE A 207 -12.08 32.73 -19.79
N ASP A 208 -13.27 33.25 -19.49
CA ASP A 208 -13.53 33.90 -18.20
C ASP A 208 -14.97 33.71 -17.70
N GLY A 209 -15.15 33.32 -16.44
CA GLY A 209 -16.47 33.28 -15.82
C GLY A 209 -17.38 32.15 -16.32
N ILE A 210 -16.80 31.00 -16.71
CA ILE A 210 -17.57 29.83 -17.14
C ILE A 210 -17.90 28.95 -15.94
N THR A 211 -19.18 28.60 -15.77
CA THR A 211 -19.67 27.75 -14.69
C THR A 211 -20.30 26.48 -15.27
N LEU A 212 -19.78 25.31 -14.92
CA LEU A 212 -20.33 24.02 -15.31
C LEU A 212 -21.04 23.41 -14.09
N LEU A 213 -22.37 23.55 -14.00
CA LEU A 213 -23.13 23.21 -12.79
C LEU A 213 -23.40 21.71 -12.63
N SER A 214 -23.67 21.02 -13.74
CA SER A 214 -24.01 19.59 -13.71
C SER A 214 -23.89 18.95 -15.08
N GLY A 215 -23.58 17.65 -15.08
CA GLY A 215 -23.50 16.85 -16.28
C GLY A 215 -22.28 15.94 -16.30
N SER A 216 -22.06 15.30 -17.44
CA SER A 216 -20.93 14.40 -17.66
C SER A 216 -20.32 14.54 -19.04
N VAL A 217 -19.02 14.24 -19.12
CA VAL A 217 -18.25 14.10 -20.35
C VAL A 217 -17.62 12.71 -20.35
N SER A 218 -18.02 11.86 -21.30
CA SER A 218 -17.55 10.49 -21.44
C SER A 218 -16.88 10.29 -22.80
N VAL A 219 -15.65 9.76 -22.79
CA VAL A 219 -14.93 9.39 -24.02
C VAL A 219 -14.61 7.91 -23.97
N LEU A 220 -15.36 7.12 -24.74
CA LEU A 220 -15.26 5.66 -24.79
C LEU A 220 -14.34 5.22 -25.93
N ASN A 221 -13.68 4.07 -25.84
CA ASN A 221 -12.72 3.61 -26.86
C ASN A 221 -13.20 2.33 -27.54
N ALA A 222 -14.00 2.52 -28.60
CA ALA A 222 -14.65 1.43 -29.33
C ALA A 222 -13.77 0.77 -30.42
N GLY A 223 -12.47 1.10 -30.52
CA GLY A 223 -11.65 0.66 -31.65
C GLY A 223 -10.12 0.75 -31.53
N GLY A 224 -9.56 0.99 -30.33
CA GLY A 224 -8.11 1.04 -30.11
C GLY A 224 -7.44 2.36 -30.54
N GLY A 225 -8.19 3.47 -30.58
CA GLY A 225 -7.67 4.81 -30.88
C GLY A 225 -7.11 5.53 -29.63
N ASP A 226 -6.28 6.56 -29.84
CA ASP A 226 -5.66 7.38 -28.78
C ASP A 226 -6.55 8.59 -28.40
N ILE A 227 -6.91 8.73 -27.12
CA ILE A 227 -7.65 9.90 -26.61
C ILE A 227 -6.66 11.04 -26.40
N LEU A 228 -6.79 12.15 -27.15
CA LEU A 228 -5.89 13.29 -27.01
C LEU A 228 -6.16 14.14 -25.76
N GLY A 229 -7.40 14.15 -25.29
CA GLY A 229 -7.82 14.86 -24.08
C GLY A 229 -9.33 14.82 -23.83
N ALA A 230 -9.73 14.35 -22.65
CA ALA A 230 -11.10 14.43 -22.12
C ALA A 230 -11.11 15.37 -20.92
N GLY A 231 -11.73 16.55 -21.05
CA GLY A 231 -11.77 17.57 -20.01
C GLY A 231 -13.17 18.04 -19.72
N ALA A 232 -13.43 18.51 -18.50
CA ALA A 232 -14.72 19.12 -18.18
C ALA A 232 -14.98 20.39 -19.00
N LEU A 233 -14.02 21.32 -19.07
CA LEU A 233 -14.13 22.57 -19.81
C LEU A 233 -13.60 22.43 -21.23
N ILE A 234 -12.31 22.05 -21.36
CA ILE A 234 -11.59 21.94 -22.64
C ILE A 234 -10.97 20.55 -22.77
N GLY A 235 -11.15 19.89 -23.90
CA GLY A 235 -10.47 18.61 -24.15
C GLY A 235 -8.95 18.75 -24.16
N GLN A 236 -8.46 19.67 -24.98
CA GLN A 236 -7.04 19.90 -25.20
C GLN A 236 -6.70 21.39 -25.33
N PHE A 237 -5.72 21.84 -24.54
CA PHE A 237 -4.93 23.02 -24.90
C PHE A 237 -3.67 22.60 -25.67
N ARG A 238 -3.41 23.19 -26.83
CA ARG A 238 -2.32 22.76 -27.73
C ARG A 238 -1.77 23.91 -28.55
N THR A 239 -0.45 23.96 -28.77
CA THR A 239 0.20 24.92 -29.68
C THR A 239 1.31 24.34 -30.54
N ASN A 240 1.09 24.17 -31.84
CA ASN A 240 2.17 23.80 -32.75
C ASN A 240 2.93 25.04 -33.29
N ASP A 241 2.35 26.26 -33.27
CA ASP A 241 2.94 27.43 -33.97
C ASP A 241 2.98 28.78 -33.21
N ILE A 242 2.08 29.05 -32.24
CA ILE A 242 2.00 30.38 -31.55
C ILE A 242 2.32 30.34 -30.05
N GLY A 243 2.54 29.15 -29.47
CA GLY A 243 2.83 28.97 -28.05
C GLY A 243 1.66 29.32 -27.12
N ASN A 244 1.44 28.52 -26.08
CA ASN A 244 0.23 28.63 -25.23
C ASN A 244 0.26 29.86 -24.30
N SER A 245 1.35 30.64 -24.29
CA SER A 245 1.57 31.75 -23.36
C SER A 245 0.54 32.88 -23.48
N ASN A 246 -0.28 32.87 -24.53
CA ASN A 246 -1.36 33.82 -24.78
C ASN A 246 -2.76 33.25 -24.44
N ILE A 247 -2.83 32.05 -23.85
CA ILE A 247 -4.09 31.50 -23.35
C ILE A 247 -4.25 31.87 -21.88
N THR A 248 -5.35 32.56 -21.57
CA THR A 248 -5.71 32.97 -20.21
C THR A 248 -7.06 32.38 -19.85
N VAL A 249 -7.12 31.63 -18.75
CA VAL A 249 -8.37 31.05 -18.24
C VAL A 249 -8.59 31.47 -16.80
N ARG A 250 -9.73 32.11 -16.53
CA ARG A 250 -10.06 32.66 -15.21
C ARG A 250 -11.49 32.35 -14.78
N ASN A 251 -11.71 32.34 -13.46
CA ASN A 251 -13.04 32.31 -12.85
C ASN A 251 -13.91 31.12 -13.32
N ILE A 252 -13.38 29.91 -13.16
CA ILE A 252 -14.04 28.67 -13.61
C ILE A 252 -14.54 27.86 -12.42
N PHE A 253 -15.81 27.46 -12.45
CA PHE A 253 -16.36 26.44 -11.57
C PHE A 253 -16.75 25.21 -12.38
N SER A 254 -16.36 24.00 -11.93
CA SER A 254 -16.65 22.74 -12.60
C SER A 254 -17.21 21.69 -11.64
N ASN A 255 -18.45 21.27 -11.91
CA ASN A 255 -19.13 20.13 -11.30
C ASN A 255 -19.56 19.13 -12.40
N ILE A 256 -18.63 18.81 -13.30
CA ILE A 256 -18.82 17.83 -14.37
C ILE A 256 -17.99 16.60 -14.06
N ASP A 257 -18.63 15.43 -14.13
CA ASP A 257 -17.93 14.16 -14.07
C ASP A 257 -17.34 13.83 -15.44
N VAL A 258 -16.06 13.49 -15.46
CA VAL A 258 -15.30 13.19 -16.66
C VAL A 258 -14.85 11.74 -16.61
N TYR A 259 -15.22 10.96 -17.63
CA TYR A 259 -14.79 9.58 -17.82
C TYR A 259 -14.05 9.43 -19.15
N GLY A 260 -12.94 8.69 -19.16
CA GLY A 260 -12.19 8.39 -20.38
C GLY A 260 -11.62 6.98 -20.45
N GLU A 261 -11.60 6.38 -21.64
CA GLU A 261 -11.01 5.05 -21.89
C GLU A 261 -9.72 5.13 -22.75
N PRO A 262 -8.63 5.74 -22.27
CA PRO A 262 -7.42 5.86 -23.09
C PRO A 262 -6.85 4.48 -23.42
N SER A 263 -6.31 4.28 -24.62
CA SER A 263 -5.64 3.03 -25.02
C SER A 263 -4.30 2.78 -24.29
N GLY A 264 -3.98 3.60 -23.29
CA GLY A 264 -2.72 3.62 -22.56
C GLY A 264 -2.84 4.32 -21.21
N ASN A 265 -2.37 5.57 -21.12
CA ASN A 265 -2.15 6.26 -19.86
C ASN A 265 -3.31 7.20 -19.47
N ALA A 266 -3.74 7.15 -18.21
CA ALA A 266 -4.81 7.97 -17.62
C ALA A 266 -4.57 9.49 -17.69
N ILE A 267 -3.37 9.93 -18.09
CA ILE A 267 -2.92 11.33 -18.04
C ILE A 267 -3.67 12.30 -18.97
N TYR A 268 -4.57 11.82 -19.84
CA TYR A 268 -5.34 12.66 -20.77
C TYR A 268 -6.79 12.86 -20.32
N VAL A 269 -7.13 12.51 -19.08
CA VAL A 269 -8.46 12.75 -18.49
C VAL A 269 -8.31 13.74 -17.34
N GLY A 270 -9.08 14.84 -17.36
CA GLY A 270 -8.97 15.89 -16.35
C GLY A 270 -10.28 16.58 -15.98
N GLY A 271 -10.46 16.87 -14.68
CA GLY A 271 -11.67 17.53 -14.13
C GLY A 271 -11.83 19.01 -14.51
N PHE A 272 -10.82 19.61 -15.15
CA PHE A 272 -10.87 20.92 -15.79
C PHE A 272 -10.52 20.82 -17.28
N ALA A 273 -9.37 20.25 -17.61
CA ALA A 273 -8.95 20.04 -19.00
C ALA A 273 -8.28 18.68 -19.18
N GLY A 274 -8.48 18.04 -20.33
CA GLY A 274 -7.95 16.70 -20.58
C GLY A 274 -6.42 16.69 -20.61
N ARG A 275 -5.81 17.58 -21.40
CA ARG A 275 -4.38 17.85 -21.29
C ARG A 275 -3.94 19.24 -21.74
N ILE A 276 -2.76 19.64 -21.28
CA ILE A 276 -2.00 20.79 -21.79
C ILE A 276 -0.74 20.28 -22.50
N ARG A 277 -0.51 20.72 -23.74
CA ARG A 277 0.62 20.23 -24.57
C ARG A 277 1.28 21.33 -25.39
N ALA A 278 2.57 21.12 -25.68
CA ALA A 278 3.37 21.88 -26.64
C ALA A 278 3.56 23.37 -26.30
N GLY A 279 3.51 23.72 -25.01
CA GLY A 279 3.76 25.07 -24.51
C GLY A 279 2.97 25.36 -23.22
N ASN A 280 3.48 26.28 -22.41
CA ASN A 280 2.80 26.68 -21.18
C ASN A 280 1.66 27.66 -21.46
N LEU A 281 0.53 27.50 -20.78
CA LEU A 281 -0.54 28.52 -20.77
C LEU A 281 -0.03 29.85 -20.21
N GLY A 282 -0.63 30.97 -20.60
CA GLY A 282 -0.34 32.27 -20.01
C GLY A 282 -0.73 32.30 -18.53
N GLU A 283 -2.01 32.04 -18.24
CA GLU A 283 -2.53 32.05 -16.88
C GLU A 283 -3.68 31.06 -16.66
N LEU A 284 -3.68 30.42 -15.49
CA LEU A 284 -4.82 29.75 -14.89
C LEU A 284 -5.12 30.36 -13.51
N SER A 285 -6.28 30.99 -13.31
CA SER A 285 -6.60 31.55 -11.98
C SER A 285 -8.05 31.51 -11.56
N ASN A 286 -8.28 31.42 -10.25
CA ASN A 286 -9.61 31.31 -9.61
C ASN A 286 -10.40 30.15 -10.23
N ILE A 287 -9.97 28.92 -9.98
CA ILE A 287 -10.59 27.70 -10.53
C ILE A 287 -11.01 26.80 -9.39
N VAL A 288 -12.24 26.29 -9.42
CA VAL A 288 -12.79 25.35 -8.45
C VAL A 288 -13.34 24.13 -9.19
N VAL A 289 -12.82 22.94 -8.87
CA VAL A 289 -13.29 21.66 -9.43
C VAL A 289 -13.84 20.77 -8.33
N VAL A 290 -15.11 20.40 -8.44
CA VAL A 290 -15.80 19.49 -7.52
C VAL A 290 -16.27 18.21 -8.20
N GLY A 291 -16.42 18.20 -9.54
CA GLY A 291 -16.69 16.99 -10.32
C GLY A 291 -15.51 16.02 -10.33
N SER A 292 -15.77 14.75 -10.64
CA SER A 292 -14.76 13.69 -10.64
C SER A 292 -14.11 13.47 -12.01
N ALA A 293 -12.86 13.04 -12.04
CA ALA A 293 -12.15 12.62 -13.24
C ALA A 293 -11.66 11.17 -13.09
N THR A 294 -12.18 10.27 -13.91
CA THR A 294 -11.92 8.82 -13.83
C THR A 294 -11.61 8.24 -15.20
N SER A 295 -10.90 7.11 -15.22
CA SER A 295 -10.55 6.42 -16.46
C SER A 295 -10.65 4.90 -16.34
N SER A 296 -10.71 4.20 -17.47
CA SER A 296 -10.62 2.73 -17.52
C SER A 296 -9.31 2.17 -16.94
N SER A 297 -8.27 3.00 -16.83
CA SER A 297 -6.96 2.68 -16.28
C SER A 297 -6.71 3.15 -14.83
N GLY A 298 -7.71 3.75 -14.17
CA GLY A 298 -7.59 4.31 -12.81
C GLY A 298 -8.09 5.74 -12.70
N ALA A 299 -7.68 6.48 -11.66
CA ALA A 299 -8.10 7.86 -11.45
C ALA A 299 -7.47 8.83 -12.48
N GLY A 300 -8.28 9.76 -13.01
CA GLY A 300 -7.82 10.88 -13.82
C GLY A 300 -7.27 12.03 -12.97
N PHE A 301 -6.80 13.11 -13.61
CA PHE A 301 -6.29 14.28 -12.90
C PHE A 301 -7.41 15.23 -12.47
N ALA A 302 -7.33 15.78 -11.25
CA ALA A 302 -8.36 16.70 -10.78
C ALA A 302 -8.45 18.01 -11.60
N ILE A 303 -7.33 18.51 -12.13
CA ILE A 303 -7.29 19.71 -12.98
C ILE A 303 -7.00 19.31 -14.43
N ALA A 304 -5.74 19.00 -14.72
CA ALA A 304 -5.29 18.60 -16.05
C ALA A 304 -3.99 17.80 -15.96
N GLY A 305 -3.80 16.88 -16.92
CA GLY A 305 -2.52 16.23 -17.19
C GLY A 305 -1.81 16.82 -18.42
N GLY A 306 -0.79 16.12 -18.91
CA GLY A 306 -0.05 16.47 -20.13
C GLY A 306 1.42 16.82 -19.90
N ASP A 307 2.06 17.35 -20.95
CA ASP A 307 3.51 17.52 -21.05
C ASP A 307 3.98 18.96 -20.70
N SER A 308 3.07 19.86 -20.32
CA SER A 308 3.37 21.29 -20.14
C SER A 308 2.52 21.93 -19.04
N SER A 309 2.94 23.12 -18.57
CA SER A 309 2.34 23.81 -17.43
C SER A 309 1.59 25.11 -17.80
N ALA A 310 1.40 26.01 -16.83
CA ALA A 310 0.95 27.39 -17.02
C ALA A 310 2.00 28.32 -16.40
N ASN A 311 2.24 29.48 -17.01
CA ASN A 311 3.25 30.44 -16.56
C ASN A 311 2.84 31.15 -15.27
N SER A 312 1.54 31.38 -15.08
CA SER A 312 0.95 31.94 -13.87
C SER A 312 -0.19 31.07 -13.36
N THR A 313 -0.17 30.71 -12.08
CA THR A 313 -1.26 30.00 -11.42
C THR A 313 -1.64 30.64 -10.09
N LYS A 314 -2.95 30.82 -9.83
CA LYS A 314 -3.43 31.47 -8.60
C LYS A 314 -4.80 30.96 -8.19
N ARG A 315 -4.97 30.58 -6.92
CA ARG A 315 -6.27 30.19 -6.32
C ARG A 315 -6.99 29.10 -7.12
N ILE A 316 -6.33 27.96 -7.27
CA ILE A 316 -6.90 26.76 -7.92
C ILE A 316 -7.14 25.73 -6.83
N TYR A 317 -8.39 25.29 -6.68
CA TYR A 317 -8.83 24.36 -5.66
C TYR A 317 -9.61 23.21 -6.28
N TYR A 318 -9.43 22.01 -5.77
CA TYR A 318 -10.20 20.84 -6.19
C TYR A 318 -10.52 19.94 -5.00
N LEU A 319 -11.66 19.24 -5.05
CA LEU A 319 -11.97 18.25 -4.01
C LEU A 319 -10.95 17.12 -4.06
N SER A 320 -10.52 16.63 -2.90
CA SER A 320 -9.61 15.47 -2.82
C SER A 320 -10.18 14.20 -3.48
N SER A 321 -11.49 14.15 -3.72
CA SER A 321 -12.19 13.08 -4.46
C SER A 321 -12.27 13.30 -5.97
N SER A 322 -11.95 14.50 -6.47
CA SER A 322 -12.11 14.85 -7.89
C SER A 322 -11.11 14.16 -8.83
N GLY A 323 -10.05 13.55 -8.30
CA GLY A 323 -9.01 12.88 -9.08
C GLY A 323 -7.67 12.92 -8.37
N VAL A 324 -6.64 12.34 -8.99
CA VAL A 324 -5.27 12.44 -8.46
C VAL A 324 -4.74 13.87 -8.64
N SER A 325 -3.78 14.24 -7.78
CA SER A 325 -3.09 15.52 -7.90
C SER A 325 -2.44 15.64 -9.26
N GLY A 326 -2.86 16.64 -10.04
CA GLY A 326 -2.23 17.01 -11.30
C GLY A 326 -1.12 18.03 -11.12
N LEU A 327 -0.83 18.75 -12.21
CA LEU A 327 0.21 19.79 -12.27
C LEU A 327 -0.13 21.05 -11.45
N TYR A 328 -1.38 21.23 -11.00
CA TYR A 328 -1.85 22.49 -10.40
C TYR A 328 -2.81 22.30 -9.23
N GLY A 329 -2.90 23.35 -8.43
CA GLY A 329 -3.96 23.55 -7.45
C GLY A 329 -3.74 22.82 -6.13
N ARG A 330 -4.63 23.12 -5.18
CA ARG A 330 -4.61 22.55 -3.84
C ARG A 330 -5.82 21.64 -3.66
N ALA A 331 -5.55 20.38 -3.33
CA ALA A 331 -6.57 19.46 -2.85
C ALA A 331 -7.16 20.00 -1.53
N VAL A 332 -8.49 20.04 -1.45
CA VAL A 332 -9.24 20.51 -0.28
C VAL A 332 -10.41 19.57 -0.01
N THR A 333 -10.88 19.54 1.24
CA THR A 333 -12.11 18.82 1.57
C THR A 333 -13.34 19.65 1.23
N SER A 334 -14.51 19.00 1.15
CA SER A 334 -15.77 19.72 0.96
C SER A 334 -15.98 20.78 2.04
N ASP A 335 -15.76 20.42 3.32
CA ASP A 335 -15.90 21.34 4.46
C ASP A 335 -15.02 22.58 4.33
N MET A 336 -13.81 22.45 3.77
CA MET A 336 -12.92 23.58 3.55
C MET A 336 -13.46 24.52 2.47
N LEU A 337 -13.96 23.98 1.35
CA LEU A 337 -14.55 24.79 0.27
C LEU A 337 -15.82 25.49 0.74
N THR A 338 -16.67 24.80 1.50
CA THR A 338 -17.94 25.34 2.00
C THR A 338 -17.78 26.09 3.32
N SER A 339 -16.56 26.32 3.83
CA SER A 339 -16.35 27.01 5.12
C SER A 339 -16.69 28.51 5.09
N GLY A 340 -16.82 29.09 3.89
CA GLY A 340 -16.90 30.55 3.70
C GLY A 340 -15.56 31.28 3.83
N ASN A 341 -14.46 30.58 4.17
CA ASN A 341 -13.15 31.19 4.41
C ASN A 341 -12.16 30.99 3.26
N ILE A 342 -12.59 30.42 2.13
CA ILE A 342 -11.71 30.18 1.00
C ILE A 342 -11.44 31.49 0.23
N THR A 343 -10.18 31.76 -0.08
CA THR A 343 -9.80 33.01 -0.76
C THR A 343 -9.98 32.89 -2.27
N MET A 344 -11.00 33.57 -2.81
CA MET A 344 -11.23 33.72 -4.25
C MET A 344 -10.99 35.17 -4.72
N GLY A 345 -11.15 35.43 -6.02
CA GLY A 345 -11.16 36.80 -6.57
C GLY A 345 -12.49 37.51 -6.31
N GLU A 346 -12.53 38.83 -6.58
CA GLU A 346 -13.73 39.66 -6.38
C GLU A 346 -14.93 39.24 -7.25
N ALA A 347 -14.68 38.48 -8.33
CA ALA A 347 -15.69 37.92 -9.22
C ALA A 347 -16.39 36.66 -8.67
N TRP A 348 -16.22 36.31 -7.39
CA TRP A 348 -16.76 35.10 -6.78
C TRP A 348 -17.68 35.41 -5.60
N HIS A 349 -18.82 34.70 -5.55
CA HIS A 349 -19.66 34.62 -4.37
C HIS A 349 -19.13 33.52 -3.45
N VAL A 350 -18.85 33.87 -2.20
CA VAL A 350 -18.33 32.95 -1.17
C VAL A 350 -19.21 33.08 0.06
N GLU A 351 -19.86 31.99 0.45
CA GLU A 351 -20.78 31.93 1.59
C GLU A 351 -20.56 30.63 2.37
N ALA A 352 -20.62 30.70 3.69
CA ALA A 352 -20.48 29.51 4.54
C ALA A 352 -21.68 28.56 4.30
N GLY A 353 -21.38 27.28 4.08
CA GLY A 353 -22.34 26.23 3.73
C GLY A 353 -22.56 26.03 2.22
N MET A 354 -21.88 26.80 1.35
CA MET A 354 -22.04 26.71 -0.11
C MET A 354 -20.67 26.64 -0.80
N TYR A 355 -20.58 25.93 -1.92
CA TYR A 355 -19.36 25.99 -2.73
C TYR A 355 -19.17 27.42 -3.28
N PRO A 356 -17.93 27.92 -3.32
CA PRO A 356 -17.67 29.18 -4.01
C PRO A 356 -18.08 29.04 -5.48
N ILE A 357 -18.72 30.06 -6.03
CA ILE A 357 -19.20 30.10 -7.41
C ILE A 357 -18.95 31.49 -8.01
N PRO A 358 -18.68 31.64 -9.32
CA PRO A 358 -18.63 32.95 -9.95
C PRO A 358 -19.90 33.77 -9.69
N THR A 359 -19.74 35.04 -9.33
CA THR A 359 -20.86 35.94 -8.98
C THR A 359 -21.83 36.13 -10.14
N SER A 360 -21.33 36.08 -11.39
CA SER A 360 -22.17 36.13 -12.59
C SER A 360 -23.13 34.94 -12.68
N ALA A 361 -22.67 33.73 -12.33
CA ALA A 361 -23.51 32.55 -12.29
C ALA A 361 -24.47 32.57 -11.09
N TYR A 362 -24.01 32.98 -9.91
CA TYR A 362 -24.87 33.08 -8.71
C TYR A 362 -26.06 34.03 -8.90
N LYS A 363 -25.87 35.11 -9.66
CA LYS A 363 -26.92 36.10 -9.98
C LYS A 363 -27.75 35.72 -11.21
N SER A 364 -27.41 34.64 -11.90
CA SER A 364 -28.15 34.18 -13.08
C SER A 364 -29.56 33.74 -12.70
N LYS A 365 -30.55 34.03 -13.54
CA LYS A 365 -31.93 33.57 -13.35
C LYS A 365 -32.05 32.04 -13.42
N GLY A 366 -31.17 31.37 -14.15
CA GLY A 366 -31.21 29.91 -14.31
C GLY A 366 -30.38 29.13 -13.29
N PHE A 367 -29.71 29.81 -12.35
CA PHE A 367 -29.06 29.17 -11.20
C PHE A 367 -30.08 28.92 -10.08
N SER A 368 -30.13 27.70 -9.57
CA SER A 368 -30.88 27.36 -8.35
C SER A 368 -29.94 26.82 -7.29
N ILE A 369 -30.24 27.09 -6.02
CA ILE A 369 -29.47 26.49 -4.92
C ILE A 369 -29.55 24.96 -4.92
N LEU A 370 -30.61 24.39 -5.51
CA LEU A 370 -30.77 22.95 -5.70
C LEU A 370 -29.77 22.34 -6.69
N ASP A 371 -29.00 23.15 -7.41
CA ASP A 371 -27.90 22.68 -8.25
C ASP A 371 -26.73 22.11 -7.43
N PHE A 372 -26.62 22.49 -6.15
CA PHE A 372 -25.66 21.91 -5.19
C PHE A 372 -26.26 20.83 -4.28
N VAL A 373 -27.52 20.48 -4.51
CA VAL A 373 -28.22 19.46 -3.74
C VAL A 373 -28.16 18.14 -4.52
N ALA A 374 -27.82 17.05 -3.84
CA ALA A 374 -27.93 15.69 -4.34
C ALA A 374 -28.05 14.71 -3.17
N PRO A 375 -28.76 13.58 -3.32
CA PRO A 375 -28.68 12.49 -2.37
C PRO A 375 -27.27 11.89 -2.36
N VAL A 376 -26.76 11.57 -1.18
CA VAL A 376 -25.45 10.95 -0.98
C VAL A 376 -25.66 9.50 -0.57
N TYR A 377 -25.25 8.58 -1.44
CA TYR A 377 -25.40 7.13 -1.26
C TYR A 377 -24.26 6.55 -0.40
N ALA A 378 -24.48 5.34 0.12
CA ALA A 378 -23.43 4.59 0.82
C ALA A 378 -22.29 4.20 -0.13
N SER A 379 -21.12 3.87 0.42
CA SER A 379 -19.96 3.51 -0.39
C SER A 379 -20.25 2.30 -1.28
N GLY A 380 -20.03 2.44 -2.60
CA GLY A 380 -20.30 1.40 -3.59
C GLY A 380 -21.76 1.34 -4.06
N GLU A 381 -22.61 2.24 -3.61
CA GLU A 381 -24.00 2.41 -4.09
C GLU A 381 -24.13 3.68 -4.93
N ASP A 382 -25.10 3.67 -5.85
CA ASP A 382 -25.51 4.81 -6.66
C ASP A 382 -27.04 4.88 -6.72
N ALA A 383 -27.58 5.79 -7.52
CA ALA A 383 -29.03 5.97 -7.66
C ALA A 383 -29.75 4.70 -8.17
N ASP A 384 -29.07 3.79 -8.87
CA ASP A 384 -29.66 2.58 -9.44
C ASP A 384 -29.45 1.34 -8.55
N HIS A 385 -28.58 1.42 -7.53
CA HIS A 385 -28.18 0.30 -6.68
C HIS A 385 -28.28 0.60 -5.18
N VAL A 386 -29.38 1.23 -4.75
CA VAL A 386 -29.57 1.62 -3.34
C VAL A 386 -29.95 0.43 -2.46
N LYS A 387 -29.25 0.26 -1.35
CA LYS A 387 -29.48 -0.77 -0.33
C LYS A 387 -29.45 -0.22 1.08
N SER A 388 -28.75 0.89 1.26
CA SER A 388 -28.49 1.53 2.55
C SER A 388 -29.19 2.88 2.65
N ASP A 389 -29.23 3.41 3.87
CA ASP A 389 -29.78 4.74 4.13
C ASP A 389 -29.04 5.82 3.31
N ILE A 390 -29.81 6.74 2.74
CA ILE A 390 -29.32 7.84 1.92
C ILE A 390 -29.17 9.08 2.79
N LYS A 391 -28.03 9.77 2.69
CA LYS A 391 -27.82 11.07 3.35
C LYS A 391 -28.32 12.18 2.44
N LEU A 392 -29.10 13.11 3.00
CA LEU A 392 -29.75 14.20 2.27
C LEU A 392 -29.23 15.56 2.73
N THR A 393 -28.99 16.48 1.81
CA THR A 393 -28.60 17.85 2.11
C THR A 393 -29.80 18.66 2.57
N THR A 394 -29.78 19.17 3.80
CA THR A 394 -30.90 19.97 4.36
C THR A 394 -30.66 21.47 4.32
N GLU A 395 -29.44 21.92 4.04
CA GLU A 395 -29.07 23.33 3.98
C GLU A 395 -27.94 23.51 2.95
N VAL A 396 -27.98 24.62 2.20
CA VAL A 396 -26.90 25.08 1.32
C VAL A 396 -26.78 26.59 1.49
N GLY A 397 -25.63 27.02 2.01
CA GLY A 397 -25.48 28.40 2.48
C GLY A 397 -26.50 28.69 3.60
N SER A 398 -27.12 29.85 3.51
CA SER A 398 -28.26 30.26 4.35
C SER A 398 -29.61 29.67 3.93
N ASN A 399 -29.68 28.90 2.83
CA ASN A 399 -30.94 28.36 2.29
C ASN A 399 -31.29 27.01 2.90
N LYS A 400 -32.55 26.86 3.34
CA LYS A 400 -33.08 25.58 3.84
C LYS A 400 -33.65 24.72 2.71
N ILE A 401 -33.32 23.44 2.74
CA ILE A 401 -33.77 22.43 1.80
C ILE A 401 -34.64 21.41 2.55
N THR A 402 -35.83 21.14 1.99
CA THR A 402 -36.74 20.10 2.48
C THR A 402 -36.80 18.96 1.48
N TRP A 403 -37.12 17.76 1.95
CA TRP A 403 -37.18 16.56 1.10
C TRP A 403 -38.49 15.81 1.30
N LYS A 404 -38.99 15.21 0.20
CA LYS A 404 -40.14 14.30 0.20
C LYS A 404 -39.82 13.04 -0.59
N SER A 405 -40.48 11.94 -0.25
CA SER A 405 -40.40 10.66 -0.95
C SER A 405 -41.73 10.37 -1.63
N SER A 406 -41.70 9.84 -2.85
CA SER A 406 -42.91 9.34 -3.53
C SER A 406 -43.47 8.07 -2.91
N ASP A 407 -42.66 7.35 -2.12
CA ASP A 407 -43.06 6.13 -1.40
C ASP A 407 -42.33 6.06 -0.05
N GLU A 408 -42.99 6.55 1.01
CA GLU A 408 -42.46 6.52 2.38
C GLU A 408 -42.38 5.12 2.99
N THR A 409 -42.98 4.10 2.35
CA THR A 409 -42.86 2.71 2.80
C THR A 409 -41.51 2.09 2.38
N VAL A 410 -40.91 2.61 1.31
CA VAL A 410 -39.60 2.17 0.79
C VAL A 410 -38.49 3.13 1.22
N VAL A 411 -38.69 4.45 1.11
CA VAL A 411 -37.72 5.45 1.57
C VAL A 411 -38.41 6.47 2.48
N LYS A 412 -38.15 6.37 3.77
CA LYS A 412 -38.73 7.28 4.79
C LYS A 412 -37.76 8.41 5.13
N ILE A 413 -38.20 9.65 4.99
CA ILE A 413 -37.34 10.83 5.20
C ILE A 413 -37.53 11.40 6.60
N SER A 414 -36.41 11.68 7.29
CA SER A 414 -36.38 12.40 8.57
C SER A 414 -35.14 13.28 8.65
N GLY A 415 -35.32 14.58 8.42
CA GLY A 415 -34.21 15.54 8.41
C GLY A 415 -33.22 15.26 7.28
N ASN A 416 -31.96 15.03 7.62
CA ASN A 416 -30.88 14.76 6.67
C ASN A 416 -30.69 13.27 6.32
N LYS A 417 -31.66 12.42 6.68
CA LYS A 417 -31.59 10.97 6.51
C LYS A 417 -32.83 10.44 5.79
N ALA A 418 -32.63 9.73 4.68
CA ALA A 418 -33.60 8.89 4.01
C ALA A 418 -33.35 7.43 4.41
N THR A 419 -34.22 6.88 5.26
CA THR A 419 -34.11 5.50 5.74
C THR A 419 -34.68 4.54 4.70
N VAL A 420 -33.88 3.57 4.27
CA VAL A 420 -34.23 2.66 3.17
C VAL A 420 -34.76 1.34 3.71
N THR A 421 -35.91 0.91 3.20
CA THR A 421 -36.50 -0.42 3.43
C THR A 421 -36.43 -1.22 2.14
N ARG A 422 -35.62 -2.28 2.14
CA ARG A 422 -35.41 -3.12 0.95
C ARG A 422 -36.70 -3.91 0.63
N PRO A 423 -37.13 -3.98 -0.65
CA PRO A 423 -38.25 -4.83 -1.03
C PRO A 423 -37.91 -6.31 -0.82
N GLU A 424 -38.93 -7.16 -0.63
CA GLU A 424 -38.71 -8.61 -0.48
C GLU A 424 -38.08 -9.21 -1.74
N LEU A 425 -38.53 -8.81 -2.94
CA LEU A 425 -38.05 -9.33 -4.23
C LEU A 425 -37.87 -8.20 -5.25
N GLY A 426 -36.93 -8.38 -6.18
CA GLY A 426 -36.65 -7.44 -7.28
C GLY A 426 -36.21 -6.06 -6.78
N TYR A 427 -36.77 -4.99 -7.35
CA TYR A 427 -36.43 -3.62 -6.95
C TYR A 427 -37.68 -2.73 -6.86
N LYS A 428 -37.53 -1.57 -6.23
CA LYS A 428 -38.53 -0.49 -6.19
C LYS A 428 -37.89 0.84 -6.57
N ASP A 429 -38.46 1.51 -7.56
CA ASP A 429 -38.07 2.87 -7.93
C ASP A 429 -38.86 3.88 -7.08
N VAL A 430 -38.18 4.83 -6.46
CA VAL A 430 -38.72 5.90 -5.62
C VAL A 430 -38.21 7.25 -6.12
N ILE A 431 -39.03 8.28 -6.10
CA ILE A 431 -38.63 9.65 -6.42
C ILE A 431 -38.42 10.42 -5.12
N LEU A 432 -37.23 10.97 -4.93
CA LEU A 432 -36.91 11.91 -3.86
C LEU A 432 -37.00 13.33 -4.41
N THR A 433 -37.84 14.17 -3.83
CA THR A 433 -38.01 15.57 -4.25
C THR A 433 -37.37 16.49 -3.22
N ALA A 434 -36.34 17.23 -3.62
CA ALA A 434 -35.78 18.35 -2.86
C ALA A 434 -36.58 19.63 -3.16
N SER A 435 -36.78 20.49 -2.17
CA SER A 435 -37.47 21.77 -2.32
C SER A 435 -36.78 22.88 -1.54
N ALA A 436 -36.53 24.02 -2.19
CA ALA A 436 -35.99 25.23 -1.58
C ALA A 436 -37.11 26.20 -1.18
N ALA A 437 -36.80 27.15 -0.30
CA ALA A 437 -37.79 28.09 0.25
C ALA A 437 -38.38 29.05 -0.79
N ASN A 438 -37.67 29.30 -1.90
CA ASN A 438 -38.12 30.11 -3.03
C ASN A 438 -39.14 29.39 -3.94
N GLY A 439 -39.45 28.12 -3.66
CA GLY A 439 -40.38 27.30 -4.45
C GLY A 439 -39.72 26.39 -5.47
N ASP A 440 -38.40 26.49 -5.68
CA ASP A 440 -37.68 25.58 -6.57
C ASP A 440 -37.79 24.14 -6.08
N THR A 441 -37.91 23.19 -7.02
CA THR A 441 -37.91 21.76 -6.73
C THR A 441 -37.00 20.99 -7.66
N ARG A 442 -36.45 19.86 -7.18
CA ARG A 442 -35.61 18.94 -7.97
C ARG A 442 -35.87 17.51 -7.56
N GLU A 443 -36.06 16.63 -8.55
CA GLU A 443 -36.38 15.22 -8.35
C GLU A 443 -35.18 14.32 -8.64
N TYR A 444 -35.03 13.26 -7.84
CA TYR A 444 -34.01 12.23 -7.98
C TYR A 444 -34.69 10.86 -7.93
N LYS A 445 -34.59 10.11 -9.03
CA LYS A 445 -35.03 8.72 -9.05
C LYS A 445 -33.99 7.85 -8.34
N VAL A 446 -34.43 7.04 -7.38
CA VAL A 446 -33.60 6.06 -6.67
C VAL A 446 -34.22 4.67 -6.78
N ARG A 447 -33.41 3.66 -7.07
CA ARG A 447 -33.81 2.26 -7.19
C ARG A 447 -33.30 1.48 -5.98
N VAL A 448 -34.22 1.01 -5.16
CA VAL A 448 -33.92 0.21 -3.98
C VAL A 448 -33.97 -1.28 -4.34
N LEU A 449 -32.86 -1.99 -4.11
CA LEU A 449 -32.70 -3.41 -4.45
C LEU A 449 -33.18 -4.33 -3.32
N SER A 450 -33.66 -5.52 -3.68
CA SER A 450 -34.15 -6.54 -2.75
C SER A 450 -33.08 -7.00 -1.77
N GLY A 451 -33.49 -7.33 -0.54
CA GLY A 451 -32.65 -7.93 0.50
C GLY A 451 -32.10 -9.32 0.20
N VAL A 452 -32.62 -9.98 -0.83
CA VAL A 452 -32.24 -11.34 -1.21
C VAL A 452 -30.84 -11.33 -1.86
N THR A 453 -29.92 -12.09 -1.28
CA THR A 453 -28.57 -12.27 -1.80
C THR A 453 -28.40 -13.67 -2.35
N GLY A 454 -28.04 -13.74 -3.64
CA GLY A 454 -27.62 -15.00 -4.24
C GLY A 454 -26.27 -15.46 -3.71
N ARG A 455 -25.93 -16.71 -4.01
CA ARG A 455 -24.59 -17.25 -3.79
C ARG A 455 -24.26 -18.35 -4.79
N PHE A 456 -22.96 -18.53 -5.03
CA PHE A 456 -22.47 -19.76 -5.66
C PHE A 456 -22.58 -20.93 -4.68
N THR A 457 -22.99 -22.10 -5.16
CA THR A 457 -22.94 -23.34 -4.36
C THR A 457 -21.54 -23.95 -4.32
N ASN A 458 -20.66 -23.52 -5.24
CA ASN A 458 -19.32 -24.05 -5.42
C ASN A 458 -18.37 -23.55 -4.32
N THR A 459 -17.57 -24.46 -3.76
CA THR A 459 -16.49 -24.12 -2.80
C THR A 459 -15.10 -24.06 -3.44
N SER A 460 -15.01 -24.44 -4.72
CA SER A 460 -13.82 -24.35 -5.57
C SER A 460 -14.23 -23.87 -6.96
N ALA A 461 -13.28 -23.35 -7.73
CA ALA A 461 -13.51 -22.94 -9.11
C ALA A 461 -12.30 -23.32 -9.99
N LYS A 462 -12.36 -24.50 -10.61
CA LYS A 462 -11.34 -24.96 -11.59
C LYS A 462 -11.95 -25.12 -12.97
N VAL A 463 -11.09 -25.04 -13.99
CA VAL A 463 -11.47 -25.30 -15.39
C VAL A 463 -12.17 -26.66 -15.49
N GLY A 464 -13.34 -26.66 -16.13
CA GLY A 464 -14.22 -27.82 -16.24
C GLY A 464 -15.36 -27.88 -15.21
N ASP A 465 -15.26 -27.15 -14.09
CA ASP A 465 -16.35 -27.10 -13.10
C ASP A 465 -17.57 -26.37 -13.67
N THR A 466 -18.76 -26.82 -13.29
CA THR A 466 -20.00 -26.07 -13.49
C THR A 466 -20.31 -25.25 -12.24
N LEU A 467 -20.18 -23.93 -12.35
CA LEU A 467 -20.69 -22.97 -11.39
C LEU A 467 -22.21 -23.01 -11.36
N THR A 468 -22.80 -23.01 -10.17
CA THR A 468 -24.26 -22.96 -9.96
C THR A 468 -24.61 -21.89 -8.95
N VAL A 469 -25.59 -21.04 -9.27
CA VAL A 469 -26.13 -20.03 -8.35
C VAL A 469 -27.40 -20.51 -7.67
N THR A 470 -27.62 -20.06 -6.45
CA THR A 470 -28.84 -20.32 -5.66
C THR A 470 -29.24 -19.08 -4.87
N GLY A 471 -30.47 -19.07 -4.36
CA GLY A 471 -30.99 -17.99 -3.52
C GLY A 471 -31.82 -16.95 -4.27
N TYR A 472 -32.11 -17.17 -5.55
CA TYR A 472 -32.96 -16.30 -6.36
C TYR A 472 -34.32 -16.96 -6.64
N PRO A 473 -35.40 -16.19 -6.89
CA PRO A 473 -36.69 -16.73 -7.28
C PRO A 473 -36.67 -17.53 -8.58
N ASP A 474 -37.62 -18.45 -8.73
CA ASP A 474 -37.82 -19.21 -9.96
C ASP A 474 -38.06 -18.29 -11.16
N GLY A 475 -37.41 -18.59 -12.28
CA GLY A 475 -37.49 -17.80 -13.51
C GLY A 475 -36.61 -16.56 -13.54
N THR A 476 -35.79 -16.30 -12.50
CA THR A 476 -34.79 -15.23 -12.51
C THR A 476 -33.85 -15.41 -13.71
N VAL A 477 -33.62 -14.31 -14.43
CA VAL A 477 -32.73 -14.26 -15.60
C VAL A 477 -31.34 -13.80 -15.15
N PHE A 478 -30.33 -14.61 -15.43
CA PHE A 478 -28.94 -14.40 -15.04
C PHE A 478 -28.12 -13.95 -16.23
N THR A 479 -27.42 -12.83 -16.07
CA THR A 479 -26.41 -12.35 -17.00
C THR A 479 -25.02 -12.71 -16.49
N TRP A 480 -24.30 -13.53 -17.26
CA TRP A 480 -22.94 -13.94 -16.94
C TRP A 480 -21.93 -13.06 -17.64
N THR A 481 -21.04 -12.44 -16.86
CA THR A 481 -19.96 -11.57 -17.32
C THR A 481 -18.63 -12.11 -16.82
N ILE A 482 -17.67 -12.22 -17.73
CA ILE A 482 -16.32 -12.68 -17.43
C ILE A 482 -15.36 -11.53 -17.62
N THR A 483 -14.60 -11.22 -16.56
CA THR A 483 -13.65 -10.11 -16.54
C THR A 483 -12.25 -10.65 -16.35
N SER A 484 -11.37 -10.45 -17.34
CA SER A 484 -9.99 -10.91 -17.26
C SER A 484 -9.13 -10.00 -16.39
N SER A 485 -8.44 -10.52 -15.38
CA SER A 485 -7.41 -9.75 -14.66
C SER A 485 -6.20 -9.45 -15.56
N LEU A 486 -5.97 -10.28 -16.59
CA LEU A 486 -4.87 -10.14 -17.55
C LEU A 486 -5.12 -9.11 -18.65
N THR A 487 -6.35 -8.74 -18.97
CA THR A 487 -6.61 -7.72 -20.01
C THR A 487 -7.56 -6.63 -19.56
N GLY A 488 -8.29 -6.80 -18.47
CA GLY A 488 -9.40 -5.94 -18.06
C GLY A 488 -10.62 -6.09 -18.97
N GLN A 489 -10.54 -6.90 -20.03
CA GLN A 489 -11.64 -7.09 -20.96
C GLN A 489 -12.79 -7.82 -20.27
N LYS A 490 -14.00 -7.30 -20.50
CA LYS A 490 -15.25 -7.91 -20.08
C LYS A 490 -15.90 -8.59 -21.28
N ARG A 491 -16.36 -9.82 -21.11
CA ARG A 491 -17.19 -10.52 -22.10
C ARG A 491 -18.47 -10.98 -21.43
N ARG A 492 -19.62 -10.69 -22.04
CA ARG A 492 -20.89 -11.30 -21.68
C ARG A 492 -21.02 -12.65 -22.38
N VAL A 493 -21.39 -13.69 -21.65
CA VAL A 493 -21.34 -15.08 -22.18
C VAL A 493 -22.71 -15.70 -22.38
N SER A 494 -23.67 -15.41 -21.50
CA SER A 494 -25.05 -15.85 -21.66
C SER A 494 -26.02 -14.91 -20.93
N ASN A 495 -27.28 -15.03 -21.31
CA ASN A 495 -28.43 -14.55 -20.56
C ASN A 495 -29.44 -15.69 -20.51
N ASP A 496 -29.60 -16.33 -19.35
CA ASP A 496 -30.39 -17.55 -19.21
C ASP A 496 -31.02 -17.68 -17.83
N THR A 497 -31.95 -18.62 -17.67
CA THR A 497 -32.63 -18.92 -16.40
C THR A 497 -32.05 -20.15 -15.70
N SER A 498 -30.98 -20.75 -16.25
CA SER A 498 -30.44 -22.01 -15.74
C SER A 498 -29.67 -21.84 -14.43
N GLY A 499 -29.13 -20.64 -14.21
CA GLY A 499 -28.25 -20.34 -13.08
C GLY A 499 -26.95 -21.14 -13.11
N LYS A 500 -26.50 -21.59 -14.29
CA LYS A 500 -25.31 -22.45 -14.44
C LYS A 500 -24.33 -21.94 -15.49
N TYR A 501 -23.03 -22.07 -15.19
CA TYR A 501 -21.95 -21.75 -16.13
C TYR A 501 -20.80 -22.75 -16.01
N THR A 502 -20.32 -23.31 -17.13
CA THR A 502 -19.19 -24.27 -17.11
C THR A 502 -17.88 -23.57 -17.46
N LEU A 503 -16.90 -23.65 -16.55
CA LEU A 503 -15.60 -23.00 -16.63
C LEU A 503 -14.74 -23.57 -17.76
N LYS A 504 -14.12 -22.67 -18.53
CA LYS A 504 -13.24 -22.96 -19.67
C LYS A 504 -11.82 -22.57 -19.35
N LYS A 505 -10.87 -23.06 -20.16
CA LYS A 505 -9.44 -22.72 -20.00
C LYS A 505 -9.17 -21.21 -20.05
N GLU A 506 -9.87 -20.51 -20.94
CA GLU A 506 -9.82 -19.05 -21.10
C GLU A 506 -10.31 -18.26 -19.88
N ASP A 507 -10.98 -18.90 -18.91
CA ASP A 507 -11.49 -18.26 -17.70
C ASP A 507 -10.44 -18.19 -16.58
N THR A 508 -9.27 -18.77 -16.78
CA THR A 508 -8.20 -18.76 -15.77
C THR A 508 -7.73 -17.32 -15.53
N GLU A 509 -7.57 -16.93 -14.25
CA GLU A 509 -7.30 -15.57 -13.78
C GLU A 509 -8.39 -14.54 -14.16
N CYS A 510 -9.65 -14.97 -14.20
CA CYS A 510 -10.82 -14.12 -14.44
C CYS A 510 -11.80 -14.11 -13.27
N PHE A 511 -12.53 -13.00 -13.13
CA PHE A 511 -13.78 -12.98 -12.37
C PHE A 511 -14.91 -13.50 -13.23
N ILE A 512 -15.72 -14.39 -12.67
CA ILE A 512 -17.01 -14.79 -13.19
C ILE A 512 -18.07 -14.11 -12.34
N THR A 513 -18.66 -13.05 -12.90
CA THR A 513 -19.70 -12.26 -12.28
C THR A 513 -21.04 -12.67 -12.86
N VAL A 514 -22.02 -12.85 -11.99
CA VAL A 514 -23.41 -13.08 -12.39
C VAL A 514 -24.27 -11.96 -11.82
N SER A 515 -25.01 -11.33 -12.72
CA SER A 515 -25.92 -10.23 -12.42
C SER A 515 -27.35 -10.70 -12.64
N ALA A 516 -28.25 -10.30 -11.73
CA ALA A 516 -29.68 -10.52 -11.84
C ALA A 516 -30.39 -9.21 -11.50
N GLU A 517 -31.35 -8.81 -12.34
CA GLU A 517 -32.02 -7.52 -12.19
C GLU A 517 -32.73 -7.41 -10.83
N GLY A 518 -32.44 -6.35 -10.08
CA GLY A 518 -32.98 -6.13 -8.74
C GLY A 518 -32.22 -6.80 -7.60
N TYR A 519 -31.11 -7.49 -7.88
CA TYR A 519 -30.30 -8.19 -6.88
C TYR A 519 -28.83 -7.79 -6.94
N ASP A 520 -28.10 -8.10 -5.87
CA ASP A 520 -26.65 -7.92 -5.81
C ASP A 520 -25.93 -8.86 -6.79
N ASP A 521 -24.94 -8.30 -7.49
CA ASP A 521 -23.98 -9.06 -8.26
C ASP A 521 -23.16 -9.95 -7.33
N ILE A 522 -22.97 -11.22 -7.73
CA ILE A 522 -22.05 -12.12 -7.05
C ILE A 522 -20.94 -12.53 -7.99
N SER A 523 -19.73 -12.65 -7.46
CA SER A 523 -18.55 -12.99 -8.24
C SER A 523 -17.74 -14.11 -7.61
N ILE A 524 -17.16 -14.94 -8.46
CA ILE A 524 -16.17 -15.95 -8.09
C ILE A 524 -14.92 -15.78 -8.96
N TYR A 525 -13.74 -16.00 -8.39
CA TYR A 525 -12.47 -15.84 -9.08
C TYR A 525 -11.94 -17.21 -9.45
N VAL A 526 -11.52 -17.37 -10.70
CA VAL A 526 -10.98 -18.65 -11.20
C VAL A 526 -9.47 -18.55 -11.24
N SER A 527 -8.79 -19.36 -10.44
CA SER A 527 -7.33 -19.44 -10.43
C SER A 527 -6.86 -20.88 -10.35
N SER A 528 -5.62 -21.10 -10.79
CA SER A 528 -4.90 -22.34 -10.53
C SER A 528 -4.45 -22.49 -9.07
N LEU A 529 -4.49 -21.40 -8.29
CA LEU A 529 -4.14 -21.35 -6.87
C LEU A 529 -5.40 -21.21 -6.00
N PRO A 530 -5.34 -21.54 -4.69
CA PRO A 530 -6.38 -21.18 -3.75
C PRO A 530 -6.62 -19.66 -3.75
N VAL A 531 -7.87 -19.27 -3.53
CA VAL A 531 -8.25 -17.84 -3.50
C VAL A 531 -8.70 -17.49 -2.10
N ILE A 532 -8.05 -16.48 -1.52
CA ILE A 532 -8.42 -15.91 -0.23
C ILE A 532 -9.22 -14.64 -0.50
N TYR A 533 -10.46 -14.64 -0.05
CA TYR A 533 -11.33 -13.47 -0.04
C TYR A 533 -11.23 -12.82 1.33
N ILE A 534 -10.96 -11.51 1.37
CA ILE A 534 -11.00 -10.70 2.58
C ILE A 534 -11.97 -9.55 2.35
N ASP A 535 -13.02 -9.47 3.16
CA ASP A 535 -14.00 -8.40 3.11
C ASP A 535 -13.98 -7.61 4.43
N SER A 536 -13.79 -6.29 4.33
CA SER A 536 -13.69 -5.36 5.45
C SER A 536 -14.33 -4.02 5.11
N SER A 537 -14.91 -3.36 6.12
CA SER A 537 -15.37 -1.96 5.99
C SER A 537 -14.21 -0.97 5.78
N ALA A 538 -12.98 -1.37 6.13
CA ALA A 538 -11.79 -0.59 5.87
C ALA A 538 -11.34 -0.79 4.41
N SER A 539 -11.01 0.30 3.71
CA SER A 539 -10.38 0.20 2.39
C SER A 539 -9.00 -0.47 2.51
N TYR A 540 -8.58 -1.16 1.44
CA TYR A 540 -7.29 -1.84 1.36
C TYR A 540 -6.11 -0.95 1.79
N SER A 541 -6.11 0.32 1.38
CA SER A 541 -5.05 1.30 1.69
C SER A 541 -5.11 1.85 3.14
N SER A 542 -6.25 1.75 3.82
CA SER A 542 -6.46 2.29 5.17
C SER A 542 -6.02 1.35 6.31
N VAL A 543 -5.91 0.04 6.03
CA VAL A 543 -5.40 -0.95 7.00
C VAL A 543 -3.95 -0.60 7.35
N ASN A 544 -3.64 -0.43 8.63
CA ASN A 544 -2.34 0.07 9.11
C ASN A 544 -1.70 -0.86 10.15
N LYS A 545 -0.49 -0.52 10.63
CA LYS A 545 0.29 -1.34 11.58
C LYS A 545 -0.19 -1.17 13.03
N ALA A 546 -0.89 -0.09 13.36
CA ALA A 546 -1.13 0.32 14.74
C ALA A 546 -2.21 -0.50 15.44
N LYS A 547 -3.23 -0.96 14.71
CA LYS A 547 -4.32 -1.77 15.29
C LYS A 547 -4.81 -2.82 14.30
N TYR A 548 -5.33 -3.90 14.85
CA TYR A 548 -6.09 -4.86 14.08
C TYR A 548 -7.40 -4.24 13.57
N THR A 549 -7.67 -4.47 12.30
CA THR A 549 -8.91 -4.14 11.61
C THR A 549 -9.73 -5.41 11.48
N GLU A 550 -11.00 -5.34 11.86
CA GLU A 550 -11.95 -6.43 11.70
C GLU A 550 -12.27 -6.67 10.22
N ALA A 551 -12.29 -7.93 9.82
CA ALA A 551 -12.66 -8.37 8.48
C ALA A 551 -13.31 -9.76 8.55
N THR A 552 -13.83 -10.24 7.42
CA THR A 552 -14.18 -11.64 7.21
C THR A 552 -13.24 -12.23 6.20
N MET A 553 -12.96 -13.53 6.32
CA MET A 553 -12.15 -14.27 5.37
C MET A 553 -12.86 -15.52 4.92
N ARG A 554 -12.82 -15.77 3.62
CA ARG A 554 -13.25 -17.02 3.02
C ARG A 554 -12.14 -17.58 2.16
N ILE A 555 -11.81 -18.86 2.34
CA ILE A 555 -10.90 -19.61 1.49
C ILE A 555 -11.73 -20.38 0.46
N GLN A 556 -11.39 -20.18 -0.80
CA GLN A 556 -11.83 -20.99 -1.91
C GLN A 556 -10.68 -21.91 -2.32
N GLY A 557 -10.96 -23.21 -2.32
CA GLY A 557 -10.00 -24.22 -2.74
C GLY A 557 -9.65 -24.13 -4.22
N ASN A 558 -8.55 -24.78 -4.58
CA ASN A 558 -8.21 -25.16 -5.95
C ASN A 558 -8.21 -26.69 -6.06
N GLY A 559 -7.93 -27.25 -7.23
CA GLY A 559 -7.90 -28.72 -7.40
C GLY A 559 -6.96 -29.47 -6.44
N ALA A 560 -5.92 -28.84 -5.88
CA ALA A 560 -5.04 -29.44 -4.88
C ALA A 560 -5.59 -29.34 -3.44
N TYR A 561 -6.42 -28.32 -3.17
CA TYR A 561 -6.97 -27.99 -1.85
C TYR A 561 -8.51 -27.91 -1.89
N GLU A 562 -9.18 -28.88 -2.53
CA GLU A 562 -10.64 -28.81 -2.80
C GLU A 562 -11.49 -28.71 -1.52
N ASN A 563 -11.02 -29.30 -0.43
CA ASN A 563 -11.72 -29.36 0.84
C ASN A 563 -11.26 -28.30 1.85
N GLU A 564 -10.25 -27.51 1.51
CA GLU A 564 -9.69 -26.50 2.40
C GLU A 564 -10.68 -25.35 2.60
N LYS A 565 -11.12 -25.12 3.84
CA LYS A 565 -12.21 -24.20 4.14
C LYS A 565 -11.96 -23.48 5.45
N TYR A 566 -11.73 -22.18 5.33
CA TYR A 566 -12.00 -21.23 6.40
C TYR A 566 -13.05 -20.25 5.89
N ASP A 567 -14.10 -20.06 6.68
CA ASP A 567 -15.15 -19.06 6.44
C ASP A 567 -15.51 -18.50 7.82
N GLY A 568 -15.08 -17.28 8.10
CA GLY A 568 -15.17 -16.75 9.44
C GLY A 568 -14.60 -15.35 9.61
N LYS A 569 -14.69 -14.88 10.86
CA LYS A 569 -14.24 -13.56 11.24
C LYS A 569 -12.73 -13.58 11.44
N ILE A 570 -12.04 -12.60 10.88
CA ILE A 570 -10.61 -12.41 11.08
C ILE A 570 -10.30 -10.99 11.51
N TYR A 571 -9.06 -10.80 11.92
CA TYR A 571 -8.48 -9.52 12.27
C TYR A 571 -7.19 -9.34 11.48
N ILE A 572 -7.11 -8.30 10.65
CA ILE A 572 -5.95 -8.02 9.82
C ILE A 572 -5.19 -6.79 10.31
N LYS A 573 -3.87 -6.80 10.21
CA LYS A 573 -3.04 -5.59 10.36
C LYS A 573 -1.96 -5.56 9.29
N LEU A 574 -1.56 -4.36 8.88
CA LEU A 574 -0.44 -4.20 7.97
C LEU A 574 0.83 -4.75 8.64
N ARG A 575 1.67 -5.45 7.89
CA ARG A 575 2.94 -6.00 8.39
C ARG A 575 4.13 -5.53 7.56
N GLY A 576 5.34 -5.88 8.02
CA GLY A 576 6.60 -5.55 7.35
C GLY A 576 7.09 -4.14 7.69
N ASN A 577 8.41 -3.96 7.68
CA ASN A 577 9.03 -2.66 7.94
C ASN A 577 9.22 -1.88 6.65
N SER A 578 10.04 -2.41 5.72
CA SER A 578 10.20 -1.86 4.38
C SER A 578 8.97 -2.13 3.49
N THR A 579 8.42 -3.35 3.54
CA THR A 579 7.36 -3.80 2.62
C THR A 579 5.99 -3.19 2.90
N ALA A 580 5.74 -2.66 4.10
CA ALA A 580 4.51 -1.97 4.45
C ALA A 580 4.27 -0.69 3.61
N GLY A 581 5.34 -0.06 3.12
CA GLY A 581 5.28 1.16 2.32
C GLY A 581 5.04 0.92 0.82
N LEU A 582 5.01 -0.33 0.39
CA LEU A 582 4.89 -0.69 -1.03
C LEU A 582 3.42 -0.69 -1.50
N PRO A 583 3.17 -0.55 -2.81
CA PRO A 583 1.81 -0.55 -3.35
C PRO A 583 1.01 -1.82 -3.02
N LYS A 584 1.66 -2.99 -3.10
CA LYS A 584 1.09 -4.29 -2.73
C LYS A 584 1.36 -4.57 -1.26
N ARG A 585 0.28 -4.57 -0.47
CA ARG A 585 0.32 -4.56 1.00
C ARG A 585 0.34 -5.98 1.56
N PRO A 586 1.28 -6.32 2.45
CA PRO A 586 1.27 -7.58 3.19
C PRO A 586 0.47 -7.48 4.51
N PHE A 587 -0.12 -8.57 4.95
CA PHE A 587 -0.96 -8.59 6.17
C PHE A 587 -0.49 -9.63 7.18
N ASN A 588 -0.61 -9.31 8.46
CA ASN A 588 -0.77 -10.34 9.50
C ASN A 588 -2.27 -10.60 9.65
N ILE A 589 -2.63 -11.88 9.73
CA ILE A 589 -4.00 -12.36 9.89
C ILE A 589 -4.11 -13.06 11.24
N LYS A 590 -5.08 -12.64 12.06
CA LYS A 590 -5.50 -13.35 13.28
C LYS A 590 -6.90 -13.91 13.05
N LEU A 591 -7.04 -15.24 13.12
CA LEU A 591 -8.32 -15.93 13.04
C LEU A 591 -9.10 -15.77 14.36
N ASP A 592 -10.42 -15.80 14.28
CA ASP A 592 -11.29 -15.87 15.47
C ASP A 592 -11.14 -17.20 16.26
N LYS A 593 -10.77 -18.28 15.58
CA LYS A 593 -10.58 -19.62 16.16
C LYS A 593 -9.29 -20.28 15.63
N ARG A 594 -8.65 -21.12 16.46
CA ARG A 594 -7.56 -22.01 16.00
C ARG A 594 -8.11 -22.87 14.86
N THR A 595 -7.44 -22.86 13.72
CA THR A 595 -7.82 -23.65 12.54
C THR A 595 -6.55 -24.12 11.86
N ASN A 596 -6.53 -25.37 11.40
CA ASN A 596 -5.48 -25.85 10.51
C ASN A 596 -5.78 -25.32 9.10
N LEU A 597 -4.88 -24.50 8.56
CA LEU A 597 -4.99 -23.98 7.21
C LEU A 597 -3.99 -24.71 6.30
N PHE A 598 -4.50 -25.37 5.26
CA PHE A 598 -3.72 -26.08 4.24
C PHE A 598 -2.76 -27.13 4.81
N ASP A 599 -3.21 -27.87 5.82
CA ASP A 599 -2.41 -28.90 6.53
C ASP A 599 -1.11 -28.39 7.18
N MET A 600 -0.99 -27.07 7.42
CA MET A 600 0.15 -26.46 8.09
C MET A 600 0.02 -26.47 9.62
N GLY A 601 -0.76 -27.37 10.23
CA GLY A 601 -1.00 -27.40 11.68
C GLY A 601 -1.96 -26.32 12.18
N GLU A 602 -2.60 -26.57 13.34
CA GLU A 602 -3.61 -25.66 13.91
C GLU A 602 -2.98 -24.36 14.42
N GLY A 603 -3.48 -23.21 13.94
CA GLY A 603 -2.98 -21.92 14.38
C GLY A 603 -4.02 -20.81 14.35
N LYS A 604 -3.81 -19.76 15.16
CA LYS A 604 -4.60 -18.51 15.13
C LYS A 604 -3.94 -17.39 14.35
N ARG A 605 -2.60 -17.41 14.20
CA ARG A 605 -1.81 -16.29 13.68
C ARG A 605 -1.10 -16.71 12.40
N TRP A 606 -1.38 -16.00 11.32
CA TRP A 606 -0.86 -16.27 9.97
C TRP A 606 -0.34 -14.99 9.34
N CYS A 607 0.45 -15.14 8.29
CA CYS A 607 1.03 -14.03 7.55
C CYS A 607 0.72 -14.18 6.07
N LEU A 608 0.27 -13.10 5.45
CA LEU A 608 0.03 -13.02 4.02
C LEU A 608 1.12 -12.13 3.41
N LEU A 609 2.14 -12.77 2.85
CA LEU A 609 3.30 -12.11 2.24
C LEU A 609 2.96 -11.66 0.82
N ALA A 610 3.22 -10.39 0.54
CA ALA A 610 2.98 -9.79 -0.77
C ALA A 610 4.05 -10.17 -1.82
N ASN A 611 5.26 -10.54 -1.37
CA ASN A 611 6.44 -10.81 -2.19
C ASN A 611 6.67 -9.77 -3.31
N TYR A 612 6.27 -8.51 -3.08
CA TYR A 612 6.24 -7.47 -4.11
C TYR A 612 7.61 -7.22 -4.76
N LEU A 613 8.66 -7.46 -3.97
CA LEU A 613 10.04 -7.26 -4.37
C LEU A 613 10.75 -8.54 -4.81
N ASP A 614 10.11 -9.70 -4.63
CA ASP A 614 10.57 -10.96 -5.21
C ASP A 614 9.66 -11.31 -6.40
N ARG A 615 10.05 -10.83 -7.58
CA ARG A 615 9.31 -11.09 -8.82
C ARG A 615 9.33 -12.55 -9.26
N SER A 616 10.23 -13.38 -8.70
CA SER A 616 10.15 -14.82 -8.90
C SER A 616 8.98 -15.44 -8.11
N ASN A 617 8.62 -14.84 -6.98
CA ASN A 617 7.72 -15.37 -5.95
C ASN A 617 8.18 -16.72 -5.34
N LEU A 618 9.46 -17.08 -5.49
CA LEU A 618 9.99 -18.39 -5.10
C LEU A 618 10.98 -18.33 -3.93
N ARG A 619 11.64 -17.20 -3.66
CA ARG A 619 12.82 -17.19 -2.77
C ARG A 619 12.50 -17.61 -1.33
N ASN A 620 11.41 -17.10 -0.78
CA ASN A 620 10.94 -17.51 0.54
C ASN A 620 10.57 -19.00 0.56
N GLN A 621 9.79 -19.48 -0.42
CA GLN A 621 9.42 -20.90 -0.47
C GLN A 621 10.66 -21.81 -0.56
N LEU A 622 11.60 -21.51 -1.46
CA LEU A 622 12.80 -22.34 -1.63
C LEU A 622 13.66 -22.37 -0.36
N ALA A 623 13.73 -21.25 0.36
CA ALA A 623 14.42 -21.20 1.65
C ALA A 623 13.72 -22.04 2.71
N PHE A 624 12.39 -21.98 2.80
CA PHE A 624 11.60 -22.79 3.72
C PHE A 624 11.74 -24.28 3.42
N ASP A 625 11.58 -24.68 2.15
CA ASP A 625 11.75 -26.07 1.72
C ASP A 625 13.15 -26.61 2.05
N LEU A 626 14.19 -25.80 1.80
CA LEU A 626 15.57 -26.21 2.10
C LEU A 626 15.82 -26.29 3.61
N ALA A 627 15.29 -25.36 4.40
CA ALA A 627 15.36 -25.40 5.85
C ALA A 627 14.72 -26.69 6.41
N ASN A 628 13.52 -27.02 5.95
CA ASN A 628 12.81 -28.24 6.33
C ASN A 628 13.60 -29.49 5.91
N ALA A 629 14.17 -29.49 4.70
CA ALA A 629 14.94 -30.61 4.17
C ALA A 629 16.27 -30.88 4.90
N ILE A 630 16.81 -29.89 5.62
CA ILE A 630 18.03 -30.03 6.42
C ILE A 630 17.75 -30.15 7.94
N GLY A 631 16.49 -30.17 8.34
CA GLY A 631 16.06 -30.39 9.73
C GLY A 631 16.07 -29.15 10.62
N LEU A 632 16.01 -27.94 10.04
CA LEU A 632 15.73 -26.73 10.82
C LEU A 632 14.26 -26.68 11.25
N PRO A 633 13.91 -25.88 12.28
CA PRO A 633 12.53 -25.68 12.70
C PRO A 633 11.63 -25.32 11.52
N GLU A 634 10.56 -26.10 11.34
CA GLU A 634 9.73 -26.10 10.15
C GLU A 634 8.96 -24.78 10.00
N LEU A 635 8.89 -24.29 8.76
CA LEU A 635 7.98 -23.21 8.38
C LEU A 635 7.33 -23.56 7.04
N ASN A 636 6.00 -23.56 7.01
CA ASN A 636 5.20 -23.93 5.85
C ASN A 636 4.46 -22.74 5.26
N SER A 637 4.22 -22.80 3.95
CA SER A 637 3.47 -21.77 3.24
C SER A 637 2.78 -22.29 1.98
N VAL A 638 1.74 -21.58 1.55
CA VAL A 638 0.96 -21.85 0.34
C VAL A 638 0.80 -20.57 -0.47
N TRP A 639 1.07 -20.63 -1.77
CA TRP A 639 0.73 -19.54 -2.68
C TRP A 639 -0.77 -19.46 -2.91
N CYS A 640 -1.31 -18.24 -2.90
CA CYS A 640 -2.73 -17.98 -3.05
C CYS A 640 -2.97 -16.68 -3.83
N VAL A 641 -4.17 -16.50 -4.37
CA VAL A 641 -4.62 -15.21 -4.89
C VAL A 641 -5.40 -14.47 -3.80
N LEU A 642 -5.15 -13.17 -3.63
CA LEU A 642 -5.93 -12.32 -2.74
C LEU A 642 -7.00 -11.55 -3.52
N ILE A 643 -8.25 -11.65 -3.07
CA ILE A 643 -9.35 -10.77 -3.43
C ILE A 643 -9.72 -9.96 -2.18
N TYR A 644 -9.63 -8.63 -2.24
CA TYR A 644 -9.95 -7.75 -1.12
C TYR A 644 -11.13 -6.85 -1.48
N ASN A 645 -12.23 -6.93 -0.74
CA ASN A 645 -13.49 -6.21 -1.02
C ASN A 645 -13.94 -6.38 -2.49
N GLY A 646 -13.92 -7.61 -2.99
CA GLY A 646 -14.26 -7.93 -4.39
C GLY A 646 -13.20 -7.55 -5.45
N GLU A 647 -12.10 -6.88 -5.08
CA GLU A 647 -11.04 -6.49 -6.02
C GLU A 647 -9.85 -7.44 -6.01
N TYR A 648 -9.35 -7.82 -7.18
CA TYR A 648 -8.12 -8.61 -7.32
C TYR A 648 -6.90 -7.82 -6.83
N ARG A 649 -6.13 -8.41 -5.92
CA ARG A 649 -4.90 -7.82 -5.35
C ARG A 649 -3.63 -8.57 -5.72
N GLY A 650 -3.73 -9.67 -6.45
CA GLY A 650 -2.56 -10.37 -6.96
C GLY A 650 -2.24 -11.70 -6.29
N LEU A 651 -1.06 -12.21 -6.63
CA LEU A 651 -0.44 -13.41 -6.08
C LEU A 651 0.16 -13.10 -4.70
N TYR A 652 -0.12 -13.91 -3.70
CA TYR A 652 0.40 -13.81 -2.35
C TYR A 652 0.92 -15.17 -1.88
N GLN A 653 1.63 -15.17 -0.75
CA GLN A 653 2.06 -16.39 -0.06
C GLN A 653 1.53 -16.34 1.37
N LEU A 654 0.59 -17.23 1.70
CA LEU A 654 0.12 -17.44 3.06
C LEU A 654 1.15 -18.33 3.77
N THR A 655 1.68 -17.88 4.90
CA THR A 655 2.65 -18.62 5.70
C THR A 655 2.26 -18.57 7.16
N GLU A 656 2.72 -19.55 7.90
CA GLU A 656 2.69 -19.54 9.36
C GLU A 656 3.34 -18.27 9.91
N LYS A 657 2.83 -17.73 11.02
CA LYS A 657 3.53 -16.68 11.76
C LYS A 657 4.49 -17.34 12.75
N ILE A 658 5.76 -16.92 12.76
CA ILE A 658 6.68 -17.31 13.83
C ILE A 658 6.17 -16.73 15.15
N THR A 659 5.79 -17.63 16.05
CA THR A 659 5.14 -17.40 17.34
C THR A 659 5.32 -18.68 18.16
N ILE A 660 5.22 -18.59 19.48
CA ILE A 660 5.17 -19.77 20.35
C ILE A 660 3.80 -20.43 20.14
N ASP A 661 3.80 -21.71 19.77
CA ASP A 661 2.60 -22.53 19.56
C ASP A 661 3.02 -24.02 19.49
N PRO A 662 2.20 -24.97 20.00
CA PRO A 662 2.53 -26.40 19.95
C PRO A 662 2.89 -26.96 18.57
N GLU A 663 2.33 -26.41 17.50
CA GLU A 663 2.59 -26.83 16.11
C GLU A 663 3.58 -25.89 15.40
N ARG A 664 4.28 -25.01 16.13
CA ARG A 664 5.28 -24.05 15.62
C ARG A 664 6.55 -24.11 16.48
N VAL A 665 6.85 -23.02 17.19
CA VAL A 665 7.89 -22.98 18.21
C VAL A 665 7.29 -23.54 19.50
N ASN A 666 7.41 -24.86 19.66
CA ASN A 666 6.85 -25.59 20.80
C ASN A 666 7.72 -25.43 22.05
N ILE A 667 7.58 -24.29 22.72
CA ILE A 667 8.24 -23.96 23.98
C ILE A 667 7.21 -23.46 25.00
N THR A 668 7.63 -23.23 26.25
CA THR A 668 6.77 -22.64 27.28
C THR A 668 6.19 -21.28 26.84
N ASP A 669 4.87 -21.18 26.67
CA ASP A 669 4.17 -19.94 26.31
C ASP A 669 3.66 -19.21 27.57
N TRP A 670 4.41 -18.21 28.03
CA TRP A 670 4.01 -17.40 29.19
C TRP A 670 2.76 -16.53 28.93
N GLU A 671 2.48 -16.17 27.68
CA GLU A 671 1.30 -15.37 27.31
C GLU A 671 0.02 -16.23 27.26
N GLU A 672 0.13 -17.49 26.78
CA GLU A 672 -0.96 -18.48 26.86
C GLU A 672 -1.23 -18.88 28.32
N ILE A 673 -0.19 -19.07 29.14
CA ILE A 673 -0.35 -19.30 30.59
C ILE A 673 -1.08 -18.12 31.25
N ALA A 674 -0.76 -16.87 30.90
CA ALA A 674 -1.47 -15.69 31.39
C ALA A 674 -2.95 -15.68 30.98
N GLU A 675 -3.26 -16.09 29.73
CA GLU A 675 -4.64 -16.24 29.24
C GLU A 675 -5.39 -17.32 30.03
N ASP A 676 -4.76 -18.46 30.32
CA ASP A 676 -5.35 -19.54 31.10
C ASP A 676 -5.62 -19.16 32.57
N ILE A 677 -4.70 -18.43 33.20
CA ILE A 677 -4.90 -17.84 34.53
C ILE A 677 -6.11 -16.90 34.50
N ALA A 678 -6.17 -15.98 33.53
CA ALA A 678 -7.25 -15.01 33.41
C ALA A 678 -8.62 -15.71 33.25
N ARG A 679 -8.68 -16.75 32.41
CA ARG A 679 -9.89 -17.56 32.24
C ARG A 679 -10.25 -18.33 33.50
N ALA A 680 -9.29 -18.91 34.22
CA ALA A 680 -9.54 -19.62 35.46
C ALA A 680 -10.10 -18.70 36.56
N ILE A 681 -9.50 -17.51 36.74
CA ILE A 681 -10.01 -16.47 37.64
C ILE A 681 -11.41 -16.04 37.20
N GLY A 682 -11.61 -15.78 35.90
CA GLY A 682 -12.89 -15.39 35.34
C GLY A 682 -14.01 -16.39 35.60
N ARG A 683 -13.73 -17.69 35.44
CA ARG A 683 -14.68 -18.78 35.73
C ARG A 683 -15.03 -18.84 37.22
N GLU A 684 -14.03 -18.79 38.10
CA GLU A 684 -14.27 -18.88 39.55
C GLU A 684 -15.01 -17.64 40.08
N LYS A 685 -14.69 -16.45 39.56
CA LYS A 685 -15.27 -15.17 40.01
C LYS A 685 -16.50 -14.74 39.20
N LEU A 686 -16.95 -15.55 38.23
CA LEU A 686 -18.11 -15.29 37.37
C LEU A 686 -18.04 -13.93 36.63
N LEU A 687 -16.86 -13.61 36.07
CA LEU A 687 -16.60 -12.34 35.39
C LEU A 687 -17.11 -12.34 33.94
N SER A 688 -17.39 -11.14 33.41
CA SER A 688 -17.73 -10.96 31.99
C SER A 688 -16.52 -11.14 31.07
N ASN A 689 -16.74 -11.45 29.79
CA ASN A 689 -15.67 -11.59 28.79
C ASN A 689 -14.77 -10.33 28.69
N LYS A 690 -15.34 -9.13 28.90
CA LYS A 690 -14.59 -7.88 28.88
C LYS A 690 -13.64 -7.76 30.08
N GLU A 691 -14.08 -8.23 31.24
CA GLU A 691 -13.24 -8.25 32.45
C GLU A 691 -12.14 -9.30 32.34
N ILE A 692 -12.46 -10.49 31.80
CA ILE A 692 -11.47 -11.55 31.53
C ILE A 692 -10.39 -11.04 30.58
N ALA A 693 -10.77 -10.43 29.44
CA ALA A 693 -9.83 -9.85 28.49
C ALA A 693 -8.96 -8.75 29.12
N SER A 694 -9.51 -7.96 30.05
CA SER A 694 -8.72 -6.96 30.78
C SER A 694 -7.76 -7.58 31.79
N ILE A 695 -8.08 -8.72 32.40
CA ILE A 695 -7.19 -9.45 33.29
C ILE A 695 -6.05 -10.11 32.49
N GLU A 696 -6.40 -10.77 31.38
CA GLU A 696 -5.45 -11.36 30.43
C GLU A 696 -4.40 -10.33 29.99
N GLU A 697 -4.85 -9.18 29.47
CA GLU A 697 -3.97 -8.10 29.02
C GLU A 697 -3.01 -7.64 30.14
N LYS A 698 -3.49 -7.51 31.37
CA LYS A 698 -2.66 -7.05 32.49
C LYS A 698 -1.70 -8.13 33.01
N LEU A 699 -2.09 -9.41 32.98
CA LEU A 699 -1.20 -10.52 33.31
C LEU A 699 -0.07 -10.65 32.29
N GLN A 700 -0.36 -10.41 31.00
CA GLN A 700 0.65 -10.37 29.95
C GLN A 700 1.56 -9.15 30.10
N GLN A 701 1.04 -7.98 30.49
CA GLN A 701 1.84 -6.76 30.71
C GLN A 701 2.69 -6.75 31.99
N ASP A 702 2.31 -7.55 33.00
CA ASP A 702 3.00 -7.66 34.29
C ASP A 702 3.27 -9.14 34.61
N LEU A 703 4.45 -9.62 34.25
CA LEU A 703 4.89 -11.00 34.45
C LEU A 703 5.49 -11.26 35.85
N SER A 704 5.31 -10.35 36.81
CA SER A 704 5.81 -10.54 38.19
C SER A 704 5.25 -11.78 38.88
N TRP A 705 4.10 -12.27 38.43
CA TRP A 705 3.45 -13.47 38.96
C TRP A 705 4.20 -14.75 38.68
N VAL A 706 5.05 -14.79 37.63
CA VAL A 706 5.88 -15.96 37.29
C VAL A 706 6.83 -16.30 38.43
N THR A 707 7.39 -15.28 39.10
CA THR A 707 8.37 -15.47 40.19
C THR A 707 7.77 -15.31 41.58
N THR A 708 6.74 -14.46 41.74
CA THR A 708 6.11 -14.24 43.05
C THR A 708 5.00 -15.25 43.37
N GLY A 709 4.44 -15.91 42.35
CA GLY A 709 3.27 -16.79 42.48
C GLY A 709 1.97 -16.04 42.80
N VAL A 710 1.96 -14.70 42.77
CA VAL A 710 0.81 -13.87 43.14
C VAL A 710 0.64 -12.72 42.14
N TRP A 711 -0.59 -12.47 41.70
CA TRP A 711 -0.94 -11.31 40.88
C TRP A 711 -2.18 -10.61 41.44
N ASN A 712 -2.08 -9.31 41.75
CA ASN A 712 -3.21 -8.50 42.22
C ASN A 712 -4.04 -9.16 43.37
N GLY A 713 -3.35 -9.81 44.31
CA GLY A 713 -3.96 -10.54 45.44
C GLY A 713 -4.44 -11.97 45.13
N TYR A 714 -4.44 -12.38 43.86
CA TYR A 714 -4.70 -13.75 43.45
C TYR A 714 -3.44 -14.59 43.56
N LYS A 715 -3.50 -15.68 44.33
CA LYS A 715 -2.44 -16.68 44.37
C LYS A 715 -2.59 -17.63 43.18
N ILE A 716 -1.62 -17.63 42.27
CA ILE A 716 -1.73 -18.28 40.96
C ILE A 716 -1.90 -19.79 41.08
N SER A 717 -1.22 -20.41 42.05
CA SER A 717 -1.31 -21.86 42.31
C SER A 717 -2.72 -22.35 42.67
N ASP A 718 -3.63 -21.44 43.01
CA ASP A 718 -5.00 -21.80 43.33
C ASP A 718 -5.85 -21.98 42.04
N TYR A 719 -5.35 -21.51 40.89
CA TYR A 719 -6.06 -21.51 39.60
C TYR A 719 -5.44 -22.45 38.56
N ILE A 720 -4.11 -22.63 38.58
CA ILE A 720 -3.37 -23.50 37.66
C ILE A 720 -2.18 -24.18 38.36
N ASP A 721 -1.63 -25.24 37.76
CA ASP A 721 -0.41 -25.88 38.25
C ASP A 721 0.83 -25.04 37.89
N THR A 722 1.56 -24.60 38.92
CA THR A 722 2.77 -23.78 38.77
C THR A 722 4.06 -24.56 38.99
N SER A 723 3.99 -25.87 39.24
CA SER A 723 5.18 -26.71 39.53
C SER A 723 6.19 -26.76 38.38
N GLY A 724 5.70 -26.55 37.16
CA GLY A 724 6.51 -26.53 35.94
C GLY A 724 7.04 -25.16 35.53
N PHE A 725 6.84 -24.11 36.34
CA PHE A 725 7.34 -22.78 36.04
C PHE A 725 8.85 -22.71 36.23
N ASP A 726 9.57 -22.40 35.16
CA ASP A 726 11.01 -22.19 35.18
C ASP A 726 11.37 -21.01 34.29
N ILE A 727 11.92 -19.94 34.88
CA ILE A 727 12.37 -18.74 34.16
C ILE A 727 13.55 -19.03 33.23
N LYS A 728 14.07 -20.26 33.19
CA LYS A 728 15.13 -20.64 32.27
C LYS A 728 14.65 -20.93 30.85
N GLY A 729 13.34 -20.81 30.58
CA GLY A 729 12.75 -21.11 29.29
C GLY A 729 11.52 -20.28 28.93
N GLY A 730 11.00 -20.51 27.73
CA GLY A 730 9.86 -19.79 27.17
C GLY A 730 10.24 -18.45 26.56
N TYR A 731 11.35 -18.40 25.83
CA TYR A 731 11.82 -17.19 25.16
C TYR A 731 11.92 -17.41 23.65
N LEU A 732 11.12 -16.67 22.89
CA LEU A 732 11.30 -16.49 21.45
C LEU A 732 12.01 -15.15 21.21
N LEU A 733 13.16 -15.21 20.56
CA LEU A 733 14.06 -14.10 20.30
C LEU A 733 14.16 -13.81 18.81
N GLU A 734 14.52 -12.57 18.49
CA GLU A 734 14.93 -12.17 17.15
C GLU A 734 16.15 -11.26 17.28
N LEU A 735 17.13 -11.42 16.39
CA LEU A 735 18.18 -10.43 16.15
C LEU A 735 17.71 -9.55 14.98
N ASP A 736 17.53 -8.26 15.23
CA ASP A 736 17.06 -7.25 14.26
C ASP A 736 17.59 -5.86 14.59
N GLU A 737 18.09 -5.15 13.58
CA GLU A 737 18.56 -3.78 13.72
C GLU A 737 17.44 -2.75 13.96
N TYR A 738 16.18 -3.06 13.60
CA TYR A 738 15.07 -2.14 13.80
C TYR A 738 14.86 -1.82 15.28
N TYR A 739 15.21 -2.75 16.17
CA TYR A 739 15.28 -2.55 17.62
C TYR A 739 13.99 -1.93 18.19
N ASP A 740 12.83 -2.38 17.69
CA ASP A 740 11.53 -1.72 17.85
C ASP A 740 10.56 -2.42 18.81
N GLU A 741 10.89 -3.62 19.31
CA GLU A 741 10.09 -4.32 20.34
C GLU A 741 10.15 -3.66 21.72
N LEU A 742 9.20 -3.96 22.61
CA LEU A 742 9.21 -3.43 23.98
C LEU A 742 10.36 -4.02 24.81
N SER A 743 10.47 -5.36 24.81
CA SER A 743 11.56 -6.09 25.47
C SER A 743 12.73 -6.28 24.51
N LYS A 744 13.87 -5.64 24.82
CA LYS A 744 15.08 -5.69 23.99
C LYS A 744 16.33 -5.31 24.77
N PHE A 745 17.48 -5.79 24.30
CA PHE A 745 18.79 -5.44 24.84
C PHE A 745 19.87 -5.49 23.77
N THR A 746 21.02 -4.89 24.06
CA THR A 746 22.23 -5.03 23.22
C THR A 746 23.30 -5.71 24.05
N THR A 747 23.97 -6.69 23.47
CA THR A 747 25.12 -7.37 24.10
C THR A 747 26.35 -6.47 24.17
N SER A 748 27.37 -6.87 24.91
CA SER A 748 28.62 -6.11 25.03
C SER A 748 29.38 -6.01 23.70
N HIS A 749 29.21 -6.98 22.79
CA HIS A 749 29.74 -6.94 21.42
C HIS A 749 28.82 -6.25 20.40
N GLY A 750 27.73 -5.61 20.85
CA GLY A 750 26.90 -4.76 20.00
C GLY A 750 25.80 -5.48 19.22
N VAL A 751 25.44 -6.71 19.61
CA VAL A 751 24.36 -7.48 18.96
C VAL A 751 22.99 -7.02 19.46
N PRO A 752 22.10 -6.51 18.58
CA PRO A 752 20.76 -6.08 18.96
C PRO A 752 19.82 -7.29 19.07
N MET A 753 19.32 -7.56 20.27
CA MET A 753 18.37 -8.64 20.54
C MET A 753 17.02 -8.09 20.96
N MET A 754 15.95 -8.62 20.37
CA MET A 754 14.59 -8.40 20.82
C MET A 754 13.99 -9.71 21.32
N ILE A 755 13.10 -9.57 22.29
CA ILE A 755 12.35 -10.68 22.86
C ILE A 755 10.94 -10.55 22.30
N LYS A 756 10.62 -11.44 21.36
CA LYS A 756 9.35 -11.44 20.63
C LYS A 756 8.23 -11.91 21.52
N GLU A 757 8.45 -13.03 22.19
CA GLU A 757 7.49 -13.62 23.11
C GLU A 757 8.27 -14.18 24.33
N PRO A 758 7.88 -13.83 25.57
CA PRO A 758 6.80 -12.90 25.92
C PRO A 758 7.18 -11.43 25.72
N GLU A 759 6.27 -10.64 25.13
CA GLU A 759 6.51 -9.24 24.71
C GLU A 759 6.93 -8.33 25.88
N PHE A 760 6.38 -8.56 27.07
CA PHE A 760 6.58 -7.73 28.27
C PHE A 760 7.53 -8.34 29.29
N VAL A 761 8.47 -9.20 28.88
CA VAL A 761 9.45 -9.79 29.81
C VAL A 761 10.20 -8.77 30.66
N PHE A 762 10.38 -7.52 30.17
CA PHE A 762 11.00 -6.42 30.93
C PHE A 762 10.26 -6.07 32.23
N SER A 763 8.99 -6.48 32.38
CA SER A 763 8.21 -6.31 33.61
C SER A 763 8.65 -7.24 34.74
N ASN A 764 9.44 -8.29 34.44
CA ASN A 764 10.02 -9.21 35.41
C ASN A 764 11.56 -9.19 35.30
N ASP A 765 12.21 -8.50 36.24
CA ASP A 765 13.68 -8.35 36.26
C ASP A 765 14.42 -9.69 36.26
N ALA A 766 13.90 -10.74 36.91
CA ALA A 766 14.58 -12.03 36.97
C ALA A 766 14.57 -12.73 35.61
N MET A 767 13.43 -12.75 34.94
CA MET A 767 13.29 -13.33 33.59
C MET A 767 14.12 -12.54 32.57
N PHE A 768 13.98 -11.20 32.57
CA PHE A 768 14.70 -10.35 31.63
C PHE A 768 16.22 -10.46 31.78
N ASN A 769 16.73 -10.42 33.02
CA ASN A 769 18.16 -10.57 33.25
C ASN A 769 18.66 -11.99 33.00
N TYR A 770 17.85 -13.02 33.20
CA TYR A 770 18.24 -14.40 32.87
C TYR A 770 18.59 -14.53 31.39
N ILE A 771 17.65 -14.22 30.49
CA ILE A 771 17.86 -14.40 29.06
C ILE A 771 18.95 -13.47 28.51
N LYS A 772 19.02 -12.23 29.03
CA LYS A 772 20.09 -11.30 28.69
C LYS A 772 21.47 -11.85 29.07
N ASN A 773 21.62 -12.37 30.29
CA ASN A 773 22.89 -12.90 30.77
C ASN A 773 23.24 -14.23 30.08
N TYR A 774 22.26 -15.06 29.73
CA TYR A 774 22.46 -16.27 28.95
C TYR A 774 23.13 -15.95 27.61
N ILE A 775 22.55 -15.03 26.84
CA ILE A 775 23.11 -14.60 25.55
C ILE A 775 24.48 -13.91 25.73
N GLN A 776 24.65 -13.09 26.77
CA GLN A 776 25.94 -12.47 27.04
C GLN A 776 27.03 -13.50 27.38
N SER A 777 26.75 -14.48 28.24
CA SER A 777 27.72 -15.51 28.63
C SER A 777 28.07 -16.45 27.48
N MET A 778 27.12 -16.72 26.58
CA MET A 778 27.36 -17.41 25.32
C MET A 778 28.29 -16.60 24.42
N GLU A 779 28.01 -15.31 24.24
CA GLU A 779 28.83 -14.42 23.42
C GLU A 779 30.25 -14.28 23.99
N ASP A 780 30.40 -14.10 25.30
CA ASP A 780 31.69 -14.05 25.98
C ASP A 780 32.51 -15.33 25.75
N ALA A 781 31.85 -16.50 25.65
CA ALA A 781 32.50 -17.76 25.32
C ALA A 781 32.96 -17.79 23.85
N ILE A 782 32.11 -17.34 22.91
CA ILE A 782 32.43 -17.28 21.47
C ILE A 782 33.66 -16.41 21.18
N TYR A 783 33.82 -15.30 21.88
CA TYR A 783 34.95 -14.37 21.68
C TYR A 783 36.16 -14.67 22.56
N SER A 784 36.13 -15.76 23.34
CA SER A 784 37.28 -16.20 24.15
C SER A 784 38.30 -16.98 23.30
N PRO A 785 39.60 -16.98 23.67
CA PRO A 785 40.66 -17.69 22.94
C PRO A 785 40.42 -19.19 22.76
N ASP A 786 39.83 -19.83 23.77
CA ASP A 786 39.65 -21.28 23.83
C ASP A 786 38.20 -21.73 23.75
N GLY A 787 37.26 -20.79 23.62
CA GLY A 787 35.82 -21.04 23.51
C GLY A 787 35.11 -21.15 24.87
N TYR A 788 35.80 -20.87 25.98
CA TYR A 788 35.25 -20.89 27.33
C TYR A 788 35.10 -19.49 27.92
N ASN A 789 33.91 -19.18 28.45
CA ASN A 789 33.73 -17.93 29.18
C ASN A 789 34.41 -17.97 30.56
N SER A 790 34.37 -16.84 31.27
CA SER A 790 34.97 -16.70 32.62
C SER A 790 34.38 -17.65 33.69
N SER A 791 33.23 -18.27 33.42
CA SER A 791 32.61 -19.29 34.29
C SER A 791 33.01 -20.72 33.89
N GLY A 792 33.85 -20.90 32.87
CA GLY A 792 34.32 -22.21 32.41
C GLY A 792 33.30 -22.99 31.60
N VAL A 793 32.32 -22.32 30.98
CA VAL A 793 31.32 -22.98 30.11
C VAL A 793 31.70 -22.78 28.65
N TYR A 794 31.64 -23.85 27.86
CA TYR A 794 31.98 -23.84 26.43
C TYR A 794 30.83 -23.23 25.62
N TYR A 795 31.13 -22.52 24.53
CA TYR A 795 30.08 -21.87 23.73
C TYR A 795 29.04 -22.87 23.18
N ALA A 796 29.46 -24.08 22.80
CA ALA A 796 28.57 -25.10 22.26
C ALA A 796 27.61 -25.68 23.31
N ASP A 797 27.88 -25.48 24.61
CA ASP A 797 26.96 -25.88 25.69
C ASP A 797 25.77 -24.90 25.82
N TYR A 798 25.83 -23.74 25.17
CA TYR A 798 24.74 -22.77 25.12
C TYR A 798 23.86 -22.88 23.87
N ILE A 799 24.31 -23.59 22.84
CA ILE A 799 23.75 -23.54 21.49
C ILE A 799 23.41 -24.95 21.02
N ASP A 800 22.24 -25.14 20.41
CA ASP A 800 22.00 -26.31 19.58
C ASP A 800 22.86 -26.16 18.31
N MET A 801 24.03 -26.81 18.33
CA MET A 801 25.03 -26.71 17.27
C MET A 801 24.52 -27.20 15.91
N ASP A 802 23.61 -28.17 15.86
CA ASP A 802 23.06 -28.64 14.59
C ASP A 802 22.12 -27.60 13.97
N SER A 803 21.28 -26.95 14.80
CA SER A 803 20.44 -25.84 14.35
C SER A 803 21.28 -24.64 13.90
N PHE A 804 22.36 -24.34 14.61
CA PHE A 804 23.27 -23.24 14.29
C PHE A 804 23.96 -23.52 12.95
N ILE A 805 24.64 -24.66 12.80
CA ILE A 805 25.32 -25.04 11.57
C ILE A 805 24.34 -25.15 10.38
N GLY A 806 23.12 -25.64 10.59
CA GLY A 806 22.08 -25.67 9.56
C GLY A 806 21.66 -24.26 9.12
N PHE A 807 21.48 -23.35 10.07
CA PHE A 807 21.14 -21.95 9.81
C PHE A 807 22.26 -21.24 9.02
N TRP A 808 23.53 -21.51 9.35
CA TRP A 808 24.67 -21.07 8.56
C TRP A 808 24.62 -21.57 7.13
N TYR A 809 24.42 -22.87 6.95
CA TYR A 809 24.40 -23.50 5.64
C TYR A 809 23.37 -22.80 4.73
N LEU A 810 22.15 -22.61 5.23
CA LEU A 810 21.07 -21.96 4.49
C LEU A 810 21.44 -20.53 4.06
N ASN A 811 21.98 -19.74 5.00
CA ASN A 811 22.39 -18.37 4.73
C ASN A 811 23.55 -18.29 3.73
N VAL A 812 24.48 -19.24 3.76
CA VAL A 812 25.66 -19.26 2.87
C VAL A 812 25.34 -19.72 1.46
N VAL A 813 24.51 -20.76 1.31
CA VAL A 813 24.15 -21.28 -0.02
C VAL A 813 23.20 -20.34 -0.75
N LEU A 814 22.30 -19.67 -0.03
CA LEU A 814 21.40 -18.65 -0.61
C LEU A 814 22.03 -17.25 -0.63
N LYS A 815 23.17 -17.04 0.05
CA LYS A 815 23.79 -15.72 0.26
C LYS A 815 22.73 -14.69 0.66
N ASN A 816 21.96 -15.00 1.71
CA ASN A 816 21.03 -14.04 2.29
C ASN A 816 21.86 -12.82 2.76
N VAL A 817 21.45 -11.59 2.42
CA VAL A 817 22.13 -10.36 2.85
C VAL A 817 21.58 -9.77 4.16
N GLU A 818 20.69 -10.49 4.82
CA GLU A 818 20.19 -10.17 6.16
C GLU A 818 20.78 -11.03 7.29
N THR A 819 21.46 -12.13 6.95
CA THR A 819 22.20 -13.02 7.88
C THR A 819 22.87 -12.29 9.04
N PHE A 820 22.41 -12.58 10.26
CA PHE A 820 22.88 -12.04 11.55
C PHE A 820 22.83 -10.54 11.73
N TYR A 821 22.23 -9.82 10.79
CA TYR A 821 22.01 -8.38 10.85
C TYR A 821 20.55 -8.05 11.17
N LYS A 822 19.61 -8.83 10.60
CA LYS A 822 18.17 -8.81 10.91
C LYS A 822 17.48 -10.12 10.55
N SER A 823 16.20 -10.27 10.93
CA SER A 823 15.34 -11.42 10.56
C SER A 823 15.85 -12.78 11.08
N CYS A 824 16.65 -12.80 12.15
CA CYS A 824 17.25 -14.02 12.68
C CYS A 824 16.55 -14.45 13.97
N TYR A 825 15.63 -15.42 13.86
CA TYR A 825 14.89 -15.97 14.99
C TYR A 825 15.68 -17.06 15.71
N MET A 826 15.49 -17.11 17.03
CA MET A 826 16.06 -18.10 17.93
C MET A 826 15.06 -18.36 19.06
N TYR A 827 15.14 -19.52 19.71
CA TYR A 827 14.35 -19.77 20.91
C TYR A 827 15.11 -20.55 21.98
N LEU A 828 14.67 -20.39 23.23
CA LEU A 828 15.19 -21.10 24.40
C LEU A 828 14.02 -21.59 25.26
N ASP A 829 14.01 -22.89 25.57
CA ASP A 829 13.08 -23.49 26.52
C ASP A 829 13.79 -24.15 27.70
N LYS A 830 13.02 -24.47 28.74
CA LYS A 830 13.52 -25.02 30.00
C LYS A 830 14.29 -26.32 29.77
N GLY A 831 15.50 -26.40 30.34
CA GLY A 831 16.38 -27.57 30.19
C GLY A 831 16.98 -27.76 28.80
N GLY A 832 16.69 -26.86 27.85
CA GLY A 832 17.27 -26.85 26.52
C GLY A 832 18.42 -25.84 26.37
N VAL A 833 18.88 -25.72 25.13
CA VAL A 833 19.89 -24.75 24.69
C VAL A 833 19.30 -23.86 23.61
N LEU A 834 20.00 -22.78 23.26
CA LEU A 834 19.53 -21.82 22.28
C LEU A 834 19.46 -22.47 20.89
N THR A 835 18.26 -22.53 20.32
CA THR A 835 18.01 -23.14 19.02
C THR A 835 17.81 -22.04 17.97
N PHE A 836 18.42 -22.20 16.80
CA PHE A 836 18.32 -21.24 15.69
C PHE A 836 17.18 -21.59 14.74
N GLY A 837 16.45 -20.57 14.32
CA GLY A 837 15.22 -20.68 13.53
C GLY A 837 13.95 -20.51 14.39
N PRO A 838 12.75 -20.62 13.77
CA PRO A 838 12.50 -20.87 12.36
C PRO A 838 13.04 -19.78 11.41
N VAL A 839 13.30 -20.12 10.16
CA VAL A 839 13.92 -19.20 9.18
C VAL A 839 12.91 -18.17 8.69
N TRP A 840 13.34 -16.93 8.42
CA TRP A 840 12.46 -15.83 8.01
C TRP A 840 13.15 -14.86 7.04
N ASP A 841 12.37 -14.20 6.18
CA ASP A 841 12.78 -13.12 5.24
C ASP A 841 13.98 -13.46 4.31
N TYR A 842 13.73 -14.29 3.29
CA TYR A 842 14.74 -14.70 2.31
C TYR A 842 14.54 -14.06 0.93
N ASP A 843 13.72 -13.03 0.79
CA ASP A 843 13.57 -12.29 -0.46
C ASP A 843 14.82 -11.47 -0.81
N TRP A 844 15.62 -11.06 0.19
CA TRP A 844 16.96 -10.46 0.06
C TRP A 844 18.06 -11.54 -0.04
N SER A 845 17.86 -12.50 -0.95
CA SER A 845 18.83 -13.58 -1.18
C SER A 845 18.93 -13.95 -2.66
N SER A 846 19.89 -14.84 -2.95
CA SER A 846 20.01 -15.56 -4.22
C SER A 846 20.02 -14.64 -5.44
N GLY A 847 20.81 -13.57 -5.34
CA GLY A 847 21.01 -12.60 -6.41
C GLY A 847 19.76 -11.81 -6.80
N ASN A 848 18.88 -11.47 -5.85
CA ASN A 848 17.68 -10.66 -6.13
C ASN A 848 18.05 -9.24 -6.60
N THR A 849 18.09 -9.03 -7.92
CA THR A 849 18.43 -7.75 -8.54
C THR A 849 17.43 -6.62 -8.22
N VAL A 850 16.20 -6.95 -7.82
CA VAL A 850 15.15 -5.95 -7.55
C VAL A 850 15.44 -5.17 -6.26
N ASN A 851 15.89 -5.86 -5.22
CA ASN A 851 16.17 -5.27 -3.91
C ASN A 851 17.63 -4.91 -3.69
N MET A 852 18.53 -5.69 -4.29
CA MET A 852 19.94 -5.65 -3.95
C MET A 852 20.75 -4.70 -4.85
N GLY A 853 20.19 -4.28 -5.99
CA GLY A 853 20.92 -3.54 -7.02
C GLY A 853 22.01 -4.37 -7.71
N TRP A 854 22.75 -3.79 -8.67
CA TRP A 854 23.69 -4.55 -9.52
C TRP A 854 24.96 -5.02 -8.80
N LEU A 855 25.41 -4.34 -7.75
CA LEU A 855 26.74 -4.56 -7.13
C LEU A 855 26.79 -5.65 -6.05
N SER A 856 25.66 -6.14 -5.53
CA SER A 856 25.62 -7.14 -4.44
C SER A 856 25.07 -8.52 -4.86
N THR A 857 24.90 -8.74 -6.17
CA THR A 857 24.38 -10.01 -6.74
C THR A 857 25.48 -11.03 -7.10
N ALA A 858 26.73 -10.78 -6.71
CA ALA A 858 27.84 -11.72 -6.96
C ALA A 858 27.57 -13.08 -6.29
N TYR A 859 27.77 -14.16 -7.05
CA TYR A 859 27.63 -15.54 -6.57
C TYR A 859 28.96 -16.12 -6.06
N ASP A 860 30.09 -15.51 -6.42
CA ASP A 860 31.45 -16.05 -6.33
C ASP A 860 32.33 -15.34 -5.28
N ASN A 861 31.70 -14.76 -4.26
CA ASN A 861 32.39 -14.22 -3.09
C ASN A 861 31.78 -14.73 -1.79
N TRP A 862 32.56 -14.65 -0.72
CA TRP A 862 32.04 -14.81 0.63
C TRP A 862 31.37 -13.52 1.05
N ARG A 863 30.24 -13.63 1.74
CA ARG A 863 29.57 -12.45 2.29
C ARG A 863 30.48 -11.69 3.26
N SER A 864 31.24 -12.43 4.09
CA SER A 864 32.24 -11.92 5.04
C SER A 864 33.33 -11.02 4.44
N SER A 865 33.43 -10.92 3.11
CA SER A 865 34.35 -10.01 2.42
C SER A 865 33.78 -8.63 2.11
N GLU A 866 32.49 -8.37 2.42
CA GLU A 866 31.78 -7.13 2.10
C GLU A 866 31.79 -6.14 3.29
N SER A 867 31.93 -4.84 3.00
CA SER A 867 32.13 -3.78 4.02
C SER A 867 30.92 -3.48 4.92
N GLN A 868 29.78 -4.11 4.68
CA GLN A 868 28.54 -3.94 5.46
C GLN A 868 28.32 -5.06 6.49
N ASP A 869 29.15 -6.10 6.48
CA ASP A 869 29.06 -7.16 7.47
C ASP A 869 29.55 -6.64 8.82
N ARG A 870 28.59 -6.34 9.71
CA ARG A 870 28.88 -6.28 11.15
C ARG A 870 29.29 -7.69 11.57
N GLU A 871 30.39 -7.79 12.29
CA GLU A 871 31.02 -9.07 12.58
C GLU A 871 30.33 -9.79 13.74
N TYR A 872 29.38 -10.65 13.41
CA TYR A 872 28.63 -11.45 14.39
C TYR A 872 29.30 -12.82 14.65
N TRP A 873 28.64 -13.64 15.47
CA TRP A 873 29.14 -14.90 16.06
C TRP A 873 29.88 -15.85 15.11
N TYR A 874 29.38 -16.11 13.89
CA TYR A 874 30.07 -17.01 12.93
C TYR A 874 31.45 -16.55 12.54
N ARG A 875 31.64 -15.24 12.38
CA ARG A 875 32.92 -14.72 11.94
C ARG A 875 33.97 -14.87 13.03
N ALA A 876 33.59 -14.70 14.29
CA ALA A 876 34.45 -15.01 15.43
C ALA A 876 34.80 -16.51 15.44
N LEU A 877 33.82 -17.37 15.17
CA LEU A 877 34.02 -18.83 15.13
C LEU A 877 34.72 -19.34 13.86
N TYR A 878 34.87 -18.54 12.79
CA TYR A 878 35.69 -18.93 11.64
C TYR A 878 37.18 -19.04 11.97
N ASP A 879 37.59 -18.54 13.14
CA ASP A 879 38.92 -18.74 13.72
C ASP A 879 39.04 -20.07 14.51
N ASP A 880 37.95 -20.82 14.70
CA ASP A 880 37.97 -22.17 15.29
C ASP A 880 38.04 -23.23 14.16
N PRO A 881 39.18 -23.93 13.99
CA PRO A 881 39.31 -24.93 12.94
C PRO A 881 38.35 -26.12 13.10
N TYR A 882 37.97 -26.48 14.33
CA TYR A 882 36.99 -27.56 14.52
C TYR A 882 35.58 -27.13 14.08
N PHE A 883 35.19 -25.90 14.40
CA PHE A 883 33.94 -25.34 13.89
C PHE A 883 33.91 -25.29 12.36
N MET A 884 35.03 -24.89 11.73
CA MET A 884 35.16 -24.87 10.28
C MET A 884 35.04 -26.27 9.64
N LEU A 885 35.55 -27.32 10.30
CA LEU A 885 35.33 -28.70 9.90
C LEU A 885 33.85 -29.09 9.96
N ARG A 886 33.15 -28.70 11.02
CA ARG A 886 31.71 -28.97 11.18
C ARG A 886 30.86 -28.29 10.10
N LEU A 887 31.20 -27.05 9.74
CA LEU A 887 30.57 -26.35 8.62
C LEU A 887 30.84 -27.02 7.27
N TYR A 888 32.08 -27.48 7.05
CA TYR A 888 32.43 -28.28 5.87
C TYR A 888 31.59 -29.55 5.80
N ASP A 889 31.51 -30.32 6.88
CA ASP A 889 30.76 -31.57 6.94
C ASP A 889 29.27 -31.35 6.65
N ALA A 890 28.68 -30.29 7.23
CA ALA A 890 27.30 -29.93 6.95
C ALA A 890 27.07 -29.56 5.47
N TYR A 891 27.98 -28.80 4.86
CA TYR A 891 27.90 -28.53 3.43
C TYR A 891 27.91 -29.81 2.61
N LYS A 892 28.83 -30.75 2.89
CA LYS A 892 28.89 -32.03 2.18
C LYS A 892 27.62 -32.87 2.40
N LYS A 893 27.10 -32.90 3.63
CA LYS A 893 25.87 -33.61 4.01
C LYS A 893 24.65 -33.09 3.27
N TYR A 894 24.50 -31.78 3.16
CA TYR A 894 23.30 -31.14 2.60
C TYR A 894 23.42 -30.75 1.13
N ARG A 895 24.59 -30.90 0.50
CA ARG A 895 24.85 -30.46 -0.88
C ARG A 895 23.82 -30.94 -1.91
N SER A 896 23.33 -32.18 -1.79
CA SER A 896 22.31 -32.73 -2.69
C SER A 896 20.94 -32.09 -2.49
N LYS A 897 20.61 -31.62 -1.28
CA LYS A 897 19.36 -30.90 -0.99
C LYS A 897 19.29 -29.56 -1.73
N LEU A 898 20.44 -28.92 -1.94
CA LEU A 898 20.52 -27.73 -2.79
C LEU A 898 20.21 -28.07 -4.27
N ASP A 899 20.65 -29.23 -4.77
CA ASP A 899 20.31 -29.67 -6.13
C ASP A 899 18.81 -29.98 -6.27
N ASP A 900 18.23 -30.66 -5.27
CA ASP A 900 16.79 -30.94 -5.20
C ASP A 900 15.98 -29.65 -5.22
N MET A 901 16.39 -28.63 -4.44
CA MET A 901 15.79 -27.30 -4.43
C MET A 901 15.91 -26.59 -5.79
N ILE A 902 17.08 -26.66 -6.45
CA ILE A 902 17.27 -26.05 -7.78
C ILE A 902 16.39 -26.76 -8.83
N ALA A 903 16.17 -28.06 -8.70
CA ALA A 903 15.33 -28.85 -9.59
C ALA A 903 13.83 -28.54 -9.43
N SER A 904 13.37 -28.14 -8.24
CA SER A 904 11.95 -27.82 -7.98
C SER A 904 11.49 -26.51 -8.63
N ILE A 905 12.42 -25.60 -8.95
CA ILE A 905 12.14 -24.26 -9.50
C ILE A 905 11.22 -24.30 -10.73
N ASP A 906 11.48 -25.20 -11.69
CA ASP A 906 10.68 -25.26 -12.92
C ASP A 906 9.24 -25.75 -12.62
N THR A 907 9.10 -26.65 -11.66
CA THR A 907 7.80 -27.16 -11.20
C THR A 907 6.98 -26.04 -10.54
N TYR A 908 7.59 -25.29 -9.61
CA TYR A 908 6.92 -24.15 -8.98
C TYR A 908 6.60 -23.06 -9.97
N ARG A 909 7.51 -22.73 -10.89
CA ARG A 909 7.25 -21.72 -11.91
C ARG A 909 6.08 -22.11 -12.81
N LYS A 910 6.01 -23.37 -13.24
CA LYS A 910 4.88 -23.87 -14.01
C LYS A 910 3.56 -23.72 -13.25
N HIS A 911 3.56 -24.07 -11.96
CA HIS A 911 2.39 -23.95 -11.09
C HIS A 911 1.91 -22.50 -10.94
N LEU A 912 2.83 -21.54 -10.80
CA LEU A 912 2.51 -20.12 -10.56
C LEU A 912 2.28 -19.30 -11.84
N SER A 913 2.54 -19.87 -13.03
CA SER A 913 2.64 -19.13 -14.29
C SER A 913 1.47 -18.16 -14.56
N ALA A 914 0.24 -18.65 -14.45
CA ALA A 914 -0.96 -17.85 -14.71
C ALA A 914 -1.12 -16.70 -13.70
N ALA A 915 -1.13 -17.01 -12.40
CA ALA A 915 -1.30 -16.04 -11.33
C ALA A 915 -0.18 -15.00 -11.29
N ALA A 916 1.08 -15.41 -11.47
CA ALA A 916 2.22 -14.49 -11.53
C ALA A 916 2.16 -13.54 -12.74
N ASN A 917 1.64 -13.99 -13.88
CA ASN A 917 1.47 -13.11 -15.04
C ASN A 917 0.35 -12.08 -14.79
N ALA A 918 -0.74 -12.48 -14.14
CA ALA A 918 -1.81 -11.56 -13.73
C ALA A 918 -1.33 -10.55 -12.67
N ASP A 919 -0.52 -11.01 -11.71
CA ASP A 919 0.14 -10.16 -10.71
C ASP A 919 1.08 -9.13 -11.37
N ASN A 920 1.96 -9.58 -12.27
CA ASN A 920 2.90 -8.71 -12.98
C ASN A 920 2.20 -7.58 -13.74
N ARG A 921 1.03 -7.88 -14.32
CA ARG A 921 0.25 -6.87 -15.03
C ARG A 921 -0.37 -5.86 -14.08
N LEU A 922 -0.97 -6.30 -12.99
CA LEU A 922 -1.59 -5.41 -12.01
C LEU A 922 -0.59 -4.40 -11.45
N TRP A 923 0.62 -4.88 -11.14
CA TRP A 923 1.65 -4.09 -10.46
C TRP A 923 2.68 -3.44 -11.40
N GLY A 924 2.61 -3.69 -12.71
CA GLY A 924 3.40 -3.00 -13.73
C GLY A 924 4.91 -3.23 -13.62
N TYR A 925 5.36 -4.45 -13.33
CA TYR A 925 6.79 -4.73 -13.18
C TYR A 925 7.57 -4.60 -14.50
N TRP A 926 8.76 -4.00 -14.42
CA TRP A 926 9.63 -3.75 -15.59
C TRP A 926 10.31 -5.00 -16.16
N ARG A 927 10.31 -6.12 -15.43
CA ARG A 927 10.93 -7.40 -15.82
C ARG A 927 9.93 -8.53 -15.65
N SER A 928 9.94 -9.48 -16.57
CA SER A 928 9.03 -10.62 -16.53
C SER A 928 9.40 -11.60 -15.41
N ALA A 929 8.42 -12.37 -14.92
CA ALA A 929 8.66 -13.41 -13.92
C ALA A 929 9.59 -14.53 -14.48
N ASP A 930 9.53 -14.82 -15.77
CA ASP A 930 10.35 -15.86 -16.40
C ASP A 930 11.84 -15.46 -16.45
N ASP A 931 12.13 -14.18 -16.72
CA ASP A 931 13.50 -13.67 -16.68
C ASP A 931 14.08 -13.75 -15.26
N GLU A 932 13.27 -13.43 -14.25
CA GLU A 932 13.66 -13.46 -12.84
C GLU A 932 13.93 -14.89 -12.36
N VAL A 933 13.08 -15.84 -12.72
CA VAL A 933 13.29 -17.27 -12.43
C VAL A 933 14.54 -17.80 -13.14
N SER A 934 14.76 -17.42 -14.39
CA SER A 934 15.96 -17.82 -15.15
C SER A 934 17.24 -17.28 -14.49
N SER A 935 17.23 -16.04 -14.01
CA SER A 935 18.33 -15.45 -13.24
C SER A 935 18.56 -16.16 -11.92
N LEU A 936 17.50 -16.40 -11.13
CA LEU A 936 17.58 -17.11 -9.85
C LEU A 936 18.22 -18.50 -10.02
N LYS A 937 17.73 -19.27 -10.99
CA LYS A 937 18.24 -20.63 -11.26
C LYS A 937 19.71 -20.61 -11.70
N SER A 938 20.07 -19.68 -12.58
CA SER A 938 21.46 -19.54 -13.04
C SER A 938 22.39 -19.13 -11.90
N TRP A 939 21.94 -18.20 -11.06
CA TRP A 939 22.67 -17.74 -9.89
C TRP A 939 22.93 -18.89 -8.91
N LEU A 940 21.90 -19.67 -8.56
CA LEU A 940 22.02 -20.79 -7.63
C LEU A 940 22.98 -21.88 -8.13
N LYS A 941 22.92 -22.22 -9.44
CA LYS A 941 23.85 -23.18 -10.04
C LYS A 941 25.31 -22.70 -9.99
N ASN A 942 25.52 -21.42 -10.31
CA ASN A 942 26.85 -20.81 -10.28
C ASN A 942 27.37 -20.73 -8.84
N ARG A 943 26.51 -20.37 -7.87
CA ARG A 943 26.82 -20.35 -6.45
C ARG A 943 27.22 -21.73 -5.93
N ALA A 944 26.44 -22.75 -6.25
CA ALA A 944 26.71 -24.13 -5.87
C ALA A 944 28.08 -24.58 -6.42
N SER A 945 28.33 -24.35 -7.71
CA SER A 945 29.59 -24.69 -8.38
C SER A 945 30.80 -23.94 -7.82
N TRP A 946 30.60 -22.71 -7.35
CA TRP A 946 31.65 -21.93 -6.70
C TRP A 946 31.95 -22.46 -5.30
N LEU A 947 30.91 -22.74 -4.50
CA LEU A 947 31.05 -23.35 -3.18
C LEU A 947 31.75 -24.72 -3.26
N ASP A 948 31.43 -25.54 -4.27
CA ASP A 948 32.08 -26.85 -4.48
C ASP A 948 33.60 -26.72 -4.61
N LYS A 949 34.10 -25.61 -5.17
CA LYS A 949 35.55 -25.32 -5.28
C LYS A 949 36.15 -24.87 -3.95
N GLN A 950 35.47 -23.97 -3.25
CA GLN A 950 35.96 -23.44 -1.97
C GLN A 950 35.94 -24.50 -0.86
N LEU A 951 34.94 -25.39 -0.86
CA LEU A 951 34.78 -26.50 0.08
C LEU A 951 35.22 -27.84 -0.53
N SER A 952 36.34 -27.84 -1.27
CA SER A 952 36.94 -29.07 -1.79
C SER A 952 37.67 -29.87 -0.69
N SER A 953 38.25 -29.20 0.30
CA SER A 953 38.73 -29.78 1.56
C SER A 953 38.50 -28.80 2.72
N PRO A 954 38.55 -29.26 3.99
CA PRO A 954 38.49 -28.38 5.15
C PRO A 954 39.58 -27.28 5.14
N GLU A 955 40.80 -27.60 4.71
CA GLU A 955 41.90 -26.63 4.62
C GLU A 955 41.64 -25.59 3.52
N LYS A 956 41.13 -26.02 2.37
CA LYS A 956 40.77 -25.09 1.28
C LYS A 956 39.65 -24.15 1.72
N PHE A 957 38.69 -24.66 2.49
CA PHE A 957 37.60 -23.86 3.02
C PHE A 957 38.12 -22.76 3.96
N ILE A 958 38.96 -23.11 4.94
CA ILE A 958 39.62 -22.16 5.84
C ILE A 958 40.42 -21.12 5.04
N GLU A 959 41.25 -21.56 4.09
CA GLU A 959 42.04 -20.66 3.23
C GLU A 959 41.13 -19.69 2.45
N SER A 960 40.02 -20.18 1.90
CA SER A 960 39.11 -19.37 1.09
C SER A 960 38.36 -18.30 1.88
N ILE A 961 38.02 -18.58 3.14
CA ILE A 961 37.36 -17.64 4.05
C ILE A 961 38.34 -16.56 4.51
N GLY A 962 39.60 -16.93 4.73
CA GLY A 962 40.70 -15.99 4.96
C GLY A 962 40.67 -15.28 6.32
N VAL A 963 39.94 -15.83 7.30
CA VAL A 963 39.88 -15.29 8.68
C VAL A 963 40.99 -15.88 9.54
N TYR A 964 41.13 -17.21 9.56
CA TYR A 964 42.18 -17.89 10.32
C TYR A 964 43.57 -17.62 9.75
N ALA A 965 44.53 -17.27 10.61
CA ALA A 965 45.91 -17.02 10.23
C ALA A 965 46.88 -17.86 11.07
N LYS A 966 47.64 -18.75 10.41
CA LYS A 966 48.71 -19.51 11.06
C LYS A 966 49.82 -18.58 11.52
N SER A 967 50.29 -18.77 12.75
CA SER A 967 51.49 -18.07 13.24
C SER A 967 52.77 -18.81 12.83
N GLY A 968 53.84 -18.06 12.58
CA GLY A 968 55.18 -18.63 12.42
C GLY A 968 55.84 -19.00 13.76
N ASP A 969 55.26 -18.56 14.88
CA ASP A 969 55.80 -18.77 16.23
C ASP A 969 55.44 -20.14 16.82
N ILE A 970 54.51 -20.87 16.20
CA ILE A 970 54.13 -22.23 16.58
C ILE A 970 53.84 -23.07 15.33
N ASN A 971 54.24 -24.33 15.32
CA ASN A 971 53.98 -25.24 14.20
C ASN A 971 53.78 -26.68 14.67
N ILE A 972 52.64 -27.29 14.31
CA ILE A 972 52.39 -28.71 14.56
C ILE A 972 53.19 -29.53 13.53
N THR A 973 54.27 -30.13 14.01
CA THR A 973 55.23 -30.89 13.18
C THR A 973 54.82 -32.34 12.98
N SER A 974 54.06 -32.93 13.90
CA SER A 974 53.54 -34.29 13.75
C SER A 974 52.30 -34.56 14.58
N VAL A 975 51.36 -35.31 14.01
CA VAL A 975 50.24 -35.98 14.70
C VAL A 975 50.37 -37.47 14.41
N ASN A 976 50.54 -38.29 15.44
CA ASN A 976 50.70 -39.75 15.31
C ASN A 976 49.59 -40.46 16.09
N VAL A 977 48.76 -41.22 15.39
CA VAL A 977 47.75 -42.10 16.01
C VAL A 977 48.28 -43.53 16.02
N ARG A 978 48.42 -44.14 17.21
CA ARG A 978 48.82 -45.54 17.39
C ARG A 978 48.18 -46.14 18.63
N ASN A 979 47.59 -47.32 18.48
CA ASN A 979 46.99 -48.09 19.58
C ASN A 979 45.98 -47.27 20.41
N GLY A 980 45.12 -46.50 19.75
CA GLY A 980 44.12 -45.63 20.42
C GLY A 980 44.70 -44.42 21.15
N ARG A 981 45.96 -44.07 20.91
CA ARG A 981 46.62 -42.88 21.47
C ARG A 981 47.02 -41.91 20.38
N VAL A 982 46.76 -40.63 20.62
CA VAL A 982 47.14 -39.52 19.74
C VAL A 982 48.32 -38.79 20.38
N THR A 983 49.48 -38.82 19.72
CA THR A 983 50.67 -38.03 20.13
C THR A 983 50.85 -36.86 19.18
N VAL A 984 50.81 -35.65 19.73
CA VAL A 984 50.98 -34.40 18.96
C VAL A 984 52.25 -33.69 19.40
N LYS A 985 53.02 -33.19 18.43
CA LYS A 985 54.23 -32.38 18.66
C LYS A 985 54.10 -31.04 17.98
N ALA A 986 54.37 -29.96 18.70
CA ALA A 986 54.46 -28.62 18.16
C ALA A 986 55.83 -28.00 18.47
N THR A 987 56.49 -27.43 17.47
CA THR A 987 57.65 -26.55 17.68
C THR A 987 57.16 -25.15 18.00
N ALA A 988 57.85 -24.43 18.89
CA ALA A 988 57.49 -23.07 19.25
C ALA A 988 58.73 -22.18 19.40
N THR A 989 58.57 -20.87 19.17
CA THR A 989 59.64 -19.87 19.36
C THR A 989 59.79 -19.51 20.85
N ALA A 990 60.86 -18.77 21.19
CA ALA A 990 61.20 -18.44 22.57
C ALA A 990 60.15 -17.56 23.30
N SER A 991 59.18 -16.99 22.58
CA SER A 991 58.07 -16.21 23.15
C SER A 991 56.96 -17.10 23.73
N VAL A 992 56.93 -18.40 23.40
CA VAL A 992 55.93 -19.36 23.84
C VAL A 992 56.50 -20.21 24.97
N ASN A 993 55.90 -20.11 26.17
CA ASN A 993 56.30 -20.89 27.35
C ASN A 993 55.63 -22.27 27.37
N SER A 994 54.33 -22.31 27.10
CA SER A 994 53.54 -23.54 27.07
C SER A 994 52.57 -23.52 25.88
N VAL A 995 52.08 -24.70 25.50
CA VAL A 995 51.13 -24.89 24.40
C VAL A 995 49.89 -25.59 24.93
N ALA A 996 48.73 -24.98 24.72
CA ALA A 996 47.44 -25.63 24.91
C ALA A 996 47.05 -26.36 23.62
N PHE A 997 46.98 -27.69 23.68
CA PHE A 997 46.48 -28.53 22.60
C PHE A 997 44.97 -28.73 22.79
N ARG A 998 44.19 -28.08 21.93
CA ARG A 998 42.73 -28.12 21.89
C ARG A 998 42.28 -29.13 20.84
N PHE A 999 41.71 -30.24 21.29
CA PHE A 999 41.17 -31.29 20.43
C PHE A 999 39.66 -31.10 20.27
N ASN A 1000 39.18 -31.14 19.03
CA ASN A 1000 37.77 -30.99 18.66
C ASN A 1000 37.08 -29.83 19.41
N GLY A 1001 37.75 -28.68 19.47
CA GLY A 1001 37.24 -27.43 20.04
C GLY A 1001 37.17 -27.35 21.56
N SER A 1002 37.02 -28.46 22.29
CA SER A 1002 36.69 -28.46 23.73
C SER A 1002 37.67 -29.23 24.63
N TYR A 1003 38.33 -30.28 24.14
CA TYR A 1003 39.25 -31.07 24.98
C TYR A 1003 40.65 -30.49 24.99
N ILE A 1004 41.00 -29.77 26.06
CA ILE A 1004 42.26 -29.02 26.16
C ILE A 1004 43.26 -29.72 27.07
N VAL A 1005 44.46 -29.96 26.57
CA VAL A 1005 45.60 -30.46 27.35
C VAL A 1005 46.80 -29.55 27.11
N THR A 1006 47.40 -29.03 28.18
CA THR A 1006 48.57 -28.13 28.09
C THR A 1006 49.87 -28.90 28.28
N ALA A 1007 50.91 -28.54 27.53
CA ALA A 1007 52.28 -29.01 27.75
C ALA A 1007 53.28 -27.85 27.71
N GLU A 1008 54.26 -27.87 28.61
CA GLU A 1008 55.39 -26.93 28.60
C GLU A 1008 56.26 -27.13 27.34
N VAL A 1009 56.89 -26.04 26.88
CA VAL A 1009 57.84 -26.07 25.77
C VAL A 1009 59.23 -26.46 26.30
N ASP A 1010 59.68 -27.69 26.04
CA ASP A 1010 61.05 -28.13 26.34
C ASP A 1010 61.92 -28.10 25.08
N ARG A 1011 63.03 -27.37 25.13
CA ARG A 1011 63.98 -27.18 24.01
C ARG A 1011 63.29 -26.81 22.69
N GLY A 1012 62.29 -25.93 22.76
CA GLY A 1012 61.53 -25.44 21.61
C GLY A 1012 60.44 -26.39 21.12
N VAL A 1013 60.10 -27.45 21.86
CA VAL A 1013 59.06 -28.42 21.48
C VAL A 1013 58.10 -28.68 22.64
N ALA A 1014 56.80 -28.58 22.38
CA ALA A 1014 55.75 -29.08 23.26
C ALA A 1014 55.21 -30.41 22.71
N THR A 1015 54.99 -31.39 23.59
CA THR A 1015 54.46 -32.72 23.21
C THR A 1015 53.35 -33.13 24.16
N VAL A 1016 52.23 -33.61 23.60
CA VAL A 1016 51.13 -34.20 24.37
C VAL A 1016 50.81 -35.60 23.85
N THR A 1017 50.28 -36.47 24.72
CA THR A 1017 49.70 -37.75 24.32
C THR A 1017 48.39 -37.98 25.07
N VAL A 1018 47.31 -38.17 24.33
CA VAL A 1018 45.95 -38.37 24.86
C VAL A 1018 45.38 -39.68 24.31
N ASN A 1019 44.38 -40.27 24.96
CA ASN A 1019 43.63 -41.37 24.35
C ASN A 1019 42.63 -40.77 23.37
N ILE A 1020 42.48 -41.38 22.19
CA ILE A 1020 41.52 -40.89 21.19
C ILE A 1020 40.07 -40.98 21.68
N SER A 1021 39.78 -41.93 22.57
CA SER A 1021 38.48 -42.08 23.24
C SER A 1021 38.12 -40.93 24.17
N ASP A 1022 39.10 -40.15 24.61
CA ASP A 1022 38.90 -39.02 25.52
C ASP A 1022 38.60 -37.73 24.73
N ILE A 1023 38.84 -37.73 23.42
CA ILE A 1023 38.55 -36.60 22.54
C ILE A 1023 37.06 -36.65 22.17
N PRO A 1024 36.26 -35.63 22.54
CA PRO A 1024 34.86 -35.55 22.14
C PRO A 1024 34.74 -35.52 20.62
N ASN A 1025 33.89 -36.37 20.04
CA ASN A 1025 33.57 -36.33 18.63
C ASN A 1025 32.05 -36.41 18.47
N ASP A 1026 31.44 -35.34 17.97
CA ASP A 1026 30.01 -35.21 17.76
C ASP A 1026 29.59 -35.54 16.31
N GLY A 1027 30.36 -36.41 15.66
CA GLY A 1027 30.07 -36.91 14.30
C GLY A 1027 30.83 -36.18 13.19
N ALA A 1028 31.89 -35.45 13.52
CA ALA A 1028 32.79 -34.83 12.55
C ALA A 1028 33.51 -35.89 11.69
N SER A 1029 33.76 -35.56 10.42
CA SER A 1029 34.39 -36.48 9.46
C SER A 1029 35.88 -36.75 9.73
N ALA A 1030 36.51 -35.92 10.55
CA ALA A 1030 37.89 -36.03 11.00
C ALA A 1030 38.03 -35.48 12.43
N TYR A 1031 39.17 -35.72 13.06
CA TYR A 1031 39.58 -35.05 14.28
C TYR A 1031 40.37 -33.78 13.94
N CYS A 1032 40.28 -32.78 14.82
CA CYS A 1032 41.05 -31.55 14.75
C CYS A 1032 41.87 -31.39 16.03
N VAL A 1033 43.15 -31.04 15.87
CA VAL A 1033 43.96 -30.50 16.96
C VAL A 1033 44.44 -29.11 16.58
N GLU A 1034 44.22 -28.17 17.49
CA GLU A 1034 44.79 -26.83 17.43
C GLU A 1034 45.79 -26.64 18.59
N ALA A 1035 46.96 -26.10 18.27
CA ALA A 1035 47.98 -25.74 19.24
C ALA A 1035 47.97 -24.23 19.44
N LEU A 1036 47.69 -23.78 20.66
CA LEU A 1036 47.61 -22.35 21.06
C LEU A 1036 48.78 -22.01 21.99
N GLY A 1037 49.60 -21.03 21.61
CA GLY A 1037 50.76 -20.59 22.38
C GLY A 1037 50.40 -19.72 23.58
N ARG A 1038 51.02 -20.00 24.74
CA ARG A 1038 50.82 -19.26 26.00
C ARG A 1038 52.14 -18.68 26.50
N ASN A 1039 52.07 -17.49 27.11
CA ASN A 1039 53.23 -16.79 27.66
C ASN A 1039 53.59 -17.32 29.08
N LEU A 1040 54.62 -16.74 29.70
CA LEU A 1040 55.06 -17.08 31.06
C LEU A 1040 54.03 -16.81 32.17
N SER A 1041 53.04 -15.96 31.88
CA SER A 1041 51.92 -15.65 32.77
C SER A 1041 50.70 -16.55 32.51
N ASP A 1042 50.86 -17.62 31.72
CA ASP A 1042 49.80 -18.54 31.33
C ASP A 1042 48.69 -17.92 30.48
N GLU A 1043 48.91 -16.75 29.87
CA GLU A 1043 47.96 -16.07 28.98
C GLU A 1043 48.21 -16.44 27.51
N TYR A 1044 47.13 -16.59 26.73
CA TYR A 1044 47.21 -16.82 25.28
C TYR A 1044 47.87 -15.65 24.55
N ILE A 1045 48.82 -15.95 23.67
CA ILE A 1045 49.61 -14.94 22.96
C ILE A 1045 48.83 -14.43 21.74
N VAL A 1046 48.59 -13.12 21.70
CA VAL A 1046 48.02 -12.42 20.54
C VAL A 1046 49.14 -11.80 19.73
N TYR A 1047 49.25 -12.12 18.44
CA TYR A 1047 50.34 -11.61 17.58
C TYR A 1047 49.88 -10.54 16.58
N LYS A 1048 48.57 -10.35 16.40
CA LYS A 1048 48.04 -9.19 15.66
C LYS A 1048 46.69 -8.76 16.22
N LYS A 1049 46.62 -7.49 16.64
CA LYS A 1049 45.36 -6.85 17.00
C LYS A 1049 44.67 -6.33 15.74
N PRO A 1050 43.39 -6.66 15.51
CA PRO A 1050 42.62 -6.15 14.39
C PRO A 1050 42.49 -4.62 14.45
N SER A 1051 42.33 -3.99 13.28
CA SER A 1051 42.40 -2.53 13.12
C SER A 1051 41.13 -1.77 13.47
N TRP A 1052 40.06 -2.45 13.89
CA TRP A 1052 38.77 -1.87 14.23
C TRP A 1052 38.16 -2.61 15.43
N GLU A 1053 37.25 -1.92 16.14
CA GLU A 1053 36.69 -2.33 17.44
C GLU A 1053 35.60 -3.39 17.27
N GLY A 1054 35.80 -4.61 17.79
CA GLY A 1054 34.84 -5.73 17.74
C GLY A 1054 35.33 -7.03 17.09
N ALA A 1055 36.48 -7.00 16.40
CA ALA A 1055 37.12 -8.18 15.81
C ALA A 1055 37.76 -9.10 16.86
N SER A 1056 37.72 -10.41 16.65
CA SER A 1056 38.52 -11.37 17.42
C SER A 1056 40.03 -11.14 17.21
N PRO A 1057 40.84 -11.13 18.28
CA PRO A 1057 42.30 -11.07 18.16
C PRO A 1057 42.85 -12.34 17.51
N MET A 1058 43.91 -12.22 16.71
CA MET A 1058 44.57 -13.39 16.11
C MET A 1058 45.62 -13.96 17.06
N TYR A 1059 45.42 -15.21 17.47
CA TYR A 1059 46.26 -15.93 18.42
C TYR A 1059 47.44 -16.63 17.75
N VAL A 1060 48.54 -16.79 18.47
CA VAL A 1060 49.64 -17.64 18.02
C VAL A 1060 49.15 -19.09 18.02
N SER A 1061 48.70 -19.56 16.85
CA SER A 1061 48.18 -20.91 16.69
C SER A 1061 48.58 -21.58 15.38
N ASP A 1062 48.52 -22.91 15.39
CA ASP A 1062 48.54 -23.79 14.21
C ASP A 1062 47.58 -24.96 14.45
N TYR A 1063 47.04 -25.54 13.38
CA TYR A 1063 46.10 -26.65 13.45
C TYR A 1063 46.43 -27.76 12.45
N LYS A 1064 45.93 -28.97 12.77
CA LYS A 1064 45.95 -30.14 11.89
C LYS A 1064 44.66 -30.94 12.02
N TYR A 1065 44.13 -31.35 10.87
CA TYR A 1065 43.14 -32.43 10.81
C TYR A 1065 43.83 -33.78 10.72
N PHE A 1066 43.23 -34.81 11.30
CA PHE A 1066 43.74 -36.18 11.30
C PHE A 1066 42.59 -37.19 11.47
N ASN A 1067 42.86 -38.45 11.15
CA ASN A 1067 41.93 -39.57 11.32
C ASN A 1067 42.50 -40.57 12.34
N ASP A 1068 41.61 -41.37 12.95
CA ASP A 1068 41.98 -42.50 13.83
C ASP A 1068 42.77 -43.59 13.06
#